data_AF-A0A832HL85-F1
#
_entry.id   AF-A0A832HL85-F1
#
_cell.length_a   1.000
_cell.length_b   1.000
_cell.length_c   1.000
_cell.angle_alpha   90.00
_cell.angle_beta   90.00
_cell.angle_gamma   90.00
#
_symmetry.space_group_name_H-M   'P 1'
#
loop_
_entity.id
_entity.type
_entity.pdbx_description
1 polymer ?
#
loop_
_entity_poly.entity_id
_entity_poly.type
_entity_poly.pdbx_seq_one_letter_code
_entity_poly.pdbx_strand_id
1 'polypeptide(L)'
;MKFIRTIAAFGIMTAWLAIAQDAGAPVNLAEFAEVKLVKHGNPASATDTQHLVRDGNQKEVMLDGTCAVEISWDQPRAIRSVTVRTDGELQDVSPIKVEWWYRVWPDNGSGGWMKLDDPFNGRWVEARTSAKVEGPKITFDFLPLDKDEVASAKRVGFEYRLTYKLRLRCANTVKITGIAAFSDARWKNARLRYEWKKKRQSAGNWNPQFEPRNARIRTTKRLGAEVFEVDLAYADAGDRLSADRGRVVCRDGETASFAVFVDDVLREGAIFVRDVDVLVSDADRGMSLKTWPGPAGERWTAGTVAEQVARMPEQTFDRLAKAVPQKPPRYMFLGVPNLRQEIALLPRGEIQLRADSLRSIGPDAELRPWEWDDIIFDFGAGEHPVMGPQSNRAVTRSLADGWLPIVRHQWETDQIRYAQTSVATPLMCDIGSLHTETGTETVVLATRFELLNASQEERDAWLWIEISRPSPCRLTLQNLLVLSRPSDKSHRSGFLPLRCRFDIHDKGALDIAVLEPGGPGSYRQDLPSPSSAREAVRYRVRLAPGERHAIDLFVPYIELFDKQELEALLKMSFTNVAASVEQFWRERVSRGMTYEVPDHYLNELFKANLWHVLISTDIDPFTRQYQHGAATHHYRNYLNETAMVARSLEMRGEHETAALLIETFLANQSVKGLPGNFRSKEGVLYAAHPEEPDPYTAQGYNMHHGFGMWAAAEHYLWTRDIRYLARIAPRLLAAANWVINERQSTKTTDPAGRRRPEFGLAPAGDLEDVEEYLYYYATDAYYHLGMKRVAQAFAEAVDHASELPAPARPPDRWTSEVRAAAKRLTKETESFREDIRASVAESVATSPVVRLRDGLYIPYVPPRVNALTHLKEGWIREGLYPALHLVTGEVYEPQHQFVDWMIHELEDNVFLSAESGYGLKNPEAEFFDLGGFTLQPNLLDLAIVYLARDEIPNFIRAFYNTAWVSLYPDTMCFAEWVPRAGHGDGPLYKTPDECKFVQWMRQMLVFERGDDLELALGVPLAWMRDGQRIRIERAATFFGRLDLEIVSHAASNKVTATVKLAKTKDPRTIRLRLRHPDGKPLKSALVNGRTAEVDPKRQLIELPKRAHEWRVEAFF
;
A
#
# COMPACT_ATOMS: atom_id res chain seq x y z
N MET A 1 -18.00 60.62 -32.36
CA MET A 1 -18.38 59.35 -31.67
C MET A 1 -18.84 58.21 -32.59
N LYS A 2 -19.44 58.44 -33.78
CA LYS A 2 -19.79 57.34 -34.71
C LYS A 2 -18.59 56.71 -35.45
N PHE A 3 -17.49 57.44 -35.63
CA PHE A 3 -16.31 56.93 -36.35
C PHE A 3 -15.40 55.99 -35.52
N ILE A 4 -15.47 56.06 -34.19
CA ILE A 4 -14.65 55.24 -33.28
C ILE A 4 -15.28 53.85 -33.03
N ARG A 5 -16.60 53.71 -33.16
CA ARG A 5 -17.30 52.41 -33.02
C ARG A 5 -17.12 51.50 -34.23
N THR A 6 -16.94 52.05 -35.44
CA THR A 6 -16.73 51.25 -36.66
C THR A 6 -15.31 50.68 -36.73
N ILE A 7 -14.30 51.40 -36.23
CA ILE A 7 -12.90 50.92 -36.18
C ILE A 7 -12.72 49.85 -35.09
N ALA A 8 -13.41 49.97 -33.95
CA ALA A 8 -13.42 48.92 -32.92
C ALA A 8 -14.13 47.63 -33.40
N ALA A 9 -15.23 47.75 -34.14
CA ALA A 9 -15.92 46.59 -34.72
C ALA A 9 -15.09 45.90 -35.81
N PHE A 10 -14.38 46.66 -36.66
CA PHE A 10 -13.51 46.08 -37.69
C PHE A 10 -12.26 45.42 -37.09
N GLY A 11 -11.66 46.02 -36.05
CA GLY A 11 -10.52 45.44 -35.32
C GLY A 11 -10.85 44.14 -34.57
N ILE A 12 -12.05 44.06 -33.98
CA ILE A 12 -12.56 42.83 -33.34
C ILE A 12 -12.91 41.78 -34.40
N MET A 13 -13.46 42.17 -35.55
CA MET A 13 -13.80 41.23 -36.63
C MET A 13 -12.55 40.70 -37.34
N THR A 14 -11.50 41.49 -37.54
CA THR A 14 -10.20 41.02 -38.04
C THR A 14 -9.44 40.17 -37.02
N ALA A 15 -9.58 40.44 -35.71
CA ALA A 15 -9.04 39.56 -34.67
C ALA A 15 -9.78 38.21 -34.64
N TRP A 16 -11.11 38.20 -34.79
CA TRP A 16 -11.90 36.97 -34.92
C TRP A 16 -11.63 36.20 -36.22
N LEU A 17 -11.39 36.89 -37.34
CA LEU A 17 -11.01 36.27 -38.61
C LEU A 17 -9.57 35.72 -38.59
N ALA A 18 -8.64 36.38 -37.89
CA ALA A 18 -7.28 35.87 -37.67
C ALA A 18 -7.26 34.67 -36.70
N ILE A 19 -8.10 34.68 -35.66
CA ILE A 19 -8.29 33.54 -34.74
C ILE A 19 -9.01 32.37 -35.44
N ALA A 20 -9.92 32.65 -36.38
CA ALA A 20 -10.60 31.61 -37.16
C ALA A 20 -9.72 30.98 -38.27
N GLN A 21 -8.68 31.67 -38.74
CA GLN A 21 -7.74 31.14 -39.74
C GLN A 21 -6.67 30.20 -39.16
N ASP A 22 -6.48 30.16 -37.85
CA ASP A 22 -5.45 29.32 -37.18
C ASP A 22 -6.04 28.10 -36.43
N ALA A 23 -7.37 27.91 -36.51
CA ALA A 23 -8.03 26.71 -36.00
C ALA A 23 -7.86 25.57 -37.00
N GLY A 24 -6.75 24.84 -36.92
CA GLY A 24 -6.46 23.68 -37.78
C GLY A 24 -7.61 22.66 -37.85
N ALA A 25 -7.61 21.77 -38.85
CA ALA A 25 -8.71 20.83 -39.07
C ALA A 25 -8.94 19.88 -37.87
N PRO A 26 -10.18 19.47 -37.55
CA PRO A 26 -10.45 18.45 -36.53
C PRO A 26 -9.70 17.14 -36.77
N VAL A 27 -9.19 16.52 -35.70
CA VAL A 27 -8.49 15.23 -35.78
C VAL A 27 -9.49 14.09 -35.68
N ASN A 28 -9.50 13.20 -36.68
CA ASN A 28 -10.25 11.94 -36.59
C ASN A 28 -9.51 10.96 -35.67
N LEU A 29 -9.94 10.85 -34.41
CA LEU A 29 -9.34 9.96 -33.42
C LEU A 29 -9.58 8.48 -33.70
N ALA A 30 -10.55 8.13 -34.54
CA ALA A 30 -10.79 6.75 -34.95
C ALA A 30 -9.64 6.18 -35.80
N GLU A 31 -8.81 7.05 -36.41
CA GLU A 31 -7.58 6.64 -37.10
C GLU A 31 -6.54 5.99 -36.17
N PHE A 32 -6.58 6.35 -34.89
CA PHE A 32 -5.68 5.85 -33.84
C PHE A 32 -6.37 4.82 -32.93
N ALA A 33 -7.47 4.24 -33.39
CA ALA A 33 -8.25 3.22 -32.71
C ALA A 33 -8.15 1.87 -33.45
N GLU A 34 -8.55 0.80 -32.77
CA GLU A 34 -8.94 -0.45 -33.42
C GLU A 34 -10.40 -0.36 -33.86
N VAL A 35 -10.67 -0.57 -35.15
CA VAL A 35 -12.03 -0.51 -35.72
C VAL A 35 -12.45 -1.87 -36.26
N LYS A 36 -13.53 -2.42 -35.71
CA LYS A 36 -14.02 -3.76 -35.99
C LYS A 36 -15.51 -3.79 -36.26
N LEU A 37 -15.93 -4.70 -37.14
CA LEU A 37 -17.33 -5.10 -37.27
C LEU A 37 -17.60 -6.27 -36.32
N VAL A 38 -18.52 -6.11 -35.38
CA VAL A 38 -18.83 -7.07 -34.32
C VAL A 38 -20.27 -7.55 -34.45
N LYS A 39 -20.49 -8.87 -34.43
CA LYS A 39 -21.85 -9.46 -34.44
C LYS A 39 -22.43 -9.50 -33.03
N HIS A 40 -23.72 -9.16 -32.91
CA HIS A 40 -24.44 -9.22 -31.65
C HIS A 40 -24.40 -10.66 -31.09
N GLY A 41 -24.07 -10.79 -29.81
CA GLY A 41 -23.99 -12.08 -29.12
C GLY A 41 -22.77 -12.94 -29.48
N ASN A 42 -21.91 -12.53 -30.43
CA ASN A 42 -20.67 -13.24 -30.75
C ASN A 42 -19.49 -12.30 -31.04
N PRO A 43 -18.93 -11.65 -30.00
CA PRO A 43 -17.79 -10.73 -30.16
C PRO A 43 -16.54 -11.39 -30.73
N ALA A 44 -16.37 -12.70 -30.53
CA ALA A 44 -15.23 -13.47 -31.05
C ALA A 44 -15.22 -13.57 -32.58
N SER A 45 -16.33 -13.25 -33.25
CA SER A 45 -16.43 -13.21 -34.73
C SER A 45 -16.10 -11.84 -35.34
N ALA A 46 -15.49 -10.94 -34.57
CA ALA A 46 -15.18 -9.59 -35.02
C ALA A 46 -14.26 -9.58 -36.25
N THR A 47 -14.61 -8.78 -37.25
CA THR A 47 -13.84 -8.62 -38.49
C THR A 47 -13.16 -7.25 -38.51
N ASP A 48 -11.89 -7.18 -38.89
CA ASP A 48 -11.15 -5.92 -39.03
C ASP A 48 -11.79 -5.01 -40.10
N THR A 49 -12.09 -3.77 -39.72
CA THR A 49 -12.68 -2.76 -40.61
C THR A 49 -11.94 -1.42 -40.55
N GLN A 50 -10.64 -1.45 -40.23
CA GLN A 50 -9.76 -0.27 -40.15
C GLN A 50 -9.74 0.59 -41.43
N HIS A 51 -10.15 0.04 -42.58
CA HIS A 51 -10.26 0.81 -43.81
C HIS A 51 -11.34 1.90 -43.76
N LEU A 52 -12.34 1.80 -42.89
CA LEU A 52 -13.44 2.78 -42.75
C LEU A 52 -12.97 4.16 -42.24
N VAL A 53 -11.85 4.23 -41.52
CA VAL A 53 -11.34 5.49 -40.97
C VAL A 53 -10.36 6.20 -41.92
N ARG A 54 -10.03 5.59 -43.06
CA ARG A 54 -9.08 6.14 -44.02
C ARG A 54 -9.76 7.13 -44.96
N ASP A 55 -9.15 8.30 -45.13
CA ASP A 55 -9.57 9.28 -46.13
C ASP A 55 -9.63 8.63 -47.52
N GLY A 56 -10.73 8.86 -48.24
CA GLY A 56 -10.93 8.35 -49.61
C GLY A 56 -11.27 6.86 -49.73
N ASN A 57 -11.53 6.13 -48.63
CA ASN A 57 -11.97 4.73 -48.67
C ASN A 57 -13.20 4.54 -49.58
N GLN A 58 -13.23 3.45 -50.33
CA GLN A 58 -14.35 3.06 -51.20
C GLN A 58 -14.94 1.69 -50.83
N LYS A 59 -14.33 0.97 -49.87
CA LYS A 59 -14.85 -0.32 -49.41
C LYS A 59 -16.03 -0.11 -48.47
N GLU A 60 -17.13 -0.80 -48.75
CA GLU A 60 -18.37 -0.76 -47.98
C GLU A 60 -18.36 -1.81 -46.87
N VAL A 61 -18.91 -1.44 -45.71
CA VAL A 61 -19.29 -2.37 -44.65
C VAL A 61 -20.81 -2.31 -44.50
N MET A 62 -21.46 -3.47 -44.51
CA MET A 62 -22.90 -3.57 -44.30
C MET A 62 -23.18 -3.63 -42.81
N LEU A 63 -23.95 -2.66 -42.31
CA LEU A 63 -24.55 -2.71 -40.99
C LEU A 63 -26.01 -3.13 -41.11
N ASP A 64 -26.44 -3.97 -40.18
CA ASP A 64 -27.83 -4.39 -40.01
C ASP A 64 -28.13 -4.55 -38.52
N GLY A 65 -29.37 -4.89 -38.17
CA GLY A 65 -29.80 -5.09 -36.78
C GLY A 65 -29.05 -6.20 -36.01
N THR A 66 -28.14 -6.94 -36.66
CA THR A 66 -27.37 -8.05 -36.08
C THR A 66 -25.89 -7.72 -35.83
N CYS A 67 -25.41 -6.54 -36.24
CA CYS A 67 -24.01 -6.17 -36.09
C CYS A 67 -23.80 -4.68 -35.74
N ALA A 68 -22.60 -4.35 -35.27
CA ALA A 68 -22.17 -3.01 -34.94
C ALA A 68 -20.74 -2.76 -35.43
N VAL A 69 -20.42 -1.53 -35.84
CA VAL A 69 -19.02 -1.11 -35.99
C VAL A 69 -18.55 -0.54 -34.66
N GLU A 70 -17.58 -1.20 -34.03
CA GLU A 70 -16.97 -0.78 -32.78
C GLU A 70 -15.63 -0.08 -33.05
N ILE A 71 -15.39 1.01 -32.33
CA ILE A 71 -14.13 1.76 -32.26
C ILE A 71 -13.61 1.60 -30.84
N SER A 72 -12.39 1.09 -30.66
CA SER A 72 -11.78 0.89 -29.34
C SER A 72 -10.40 1.53 -29.26
N TRP A 73 -10.11 2.22 -28.16
CA TRP A 73 -8.81 2.84 -27.88
C TRP A 73 -8.13 2.21 -26.67
N ASP A 74 -6.81 2.39 -26.58
CA ASP A 74 -5.99 1.97 -25.43
C ASP A 74 -6.07 2.92 -24.23
N GLN A 75 -6.58 4.14 -24.45
CA GLN A 75 -6.86 5.16 -23.44
C GLN A 75 -8.24 5.77 -23.71
N PRO A 76 -8.96 6.25 -22.67
CA PRO A 76 -10.27 6.83 -22.89
C PRO A 76 -10.15 8.18 -23.61
N ARG A 77 -11.08 8.43 -24.54
CA ARG A 77 -11.12 9.62 -25.40
C ARG A 77 -12.33 10.48 -25.05
N ALA A 78 -12.18 11.80 -25.04
CA ALA A 78 -13.25 12.75 -24.79
C ALA A 78 -14.03 13.05 -26.09
N ILE A 79 -14.83 12.10 -26.57
CA ILE A 79 -15.49 12.21 -27.88
C ILE A 79 -16.70 13.14 -27.80
N ARG A 80 -16.76 14.11 -28.72
CA ARG A 80 -17.81 15.12 -28.88
C ARG A 80 -18.74 14.85 -30.04
N SER A 81 -18.22 14.27 -31.12
CA SER A 81 -19.04 13.94 -32.28
C SER A 81 -18.52 12.74 -33.04
N VAL A 82 -19.44 12.07 -33.72
CA VAL A 82 -19.15 10.94 -34.62
C VAL A 82 -19.69 11.28 -36.00
N THR A 83 -18.86 11.12 -37.02
CA THR A 83 -19.29 11.22 -38.41
C THR A 83 -19.36 9.84 -39.03
N VAL A 84 -20.43 9.58 -39.78
CA VAL A 84 -20.63 8.37 -40.57
C VAL A 84 -20.81 8.79 -42.02
N ARG A 85 -20.15 8.08 -42.94
CA ARG A 85 -20.36 8.24 -44.38
C ARG A 85 -21.00 7.00 -44.95
N THR A 86 -22.07 7.16 -45.72
CA THR A 86 -22.85 6.09 -46.35
C THR A 86 -22.58 6.00 -47.85
N ASP A 87 -23.13 5.00 -48.53
CA ASP A 87 -23.06 4.84 -49.99
C ASP A 87 -23.95 5.82 -50.77
N GLY A 88 -24.89 6.48 -50.08
CA GLY A 88 -25.72 7.57 -50.59
C GLY A 88 -26.35 8.38 -49.46
N GLU A 89 -27.09 9.43 -49.80
CA GLU A 89 -27.84 10.24 -48.81
C GLU A 89 -28.98 9.43 -48.19
N LEU A 90 -29.07 9.43 -46.86
CA LEU A 90 -30.15 8.78 -46.13
C LEU A 90 -31.26 9.79 -45.82
N GLN A 91 -32.51 9.41 -46.11
CA GLN A 91 -33.68 10.23 -45.77
C GLN A 91 -34.09 10.13 -44.30
N ASP A 92 -33.80 9.00 -43.65
CA ASP A 92 -34.07 8.78 -42.23
C ASP A 92 -32.83 8.19 -41.55
N VAL A 93 -32.30 8.95 -40.57
CA VAL A 93 -31.12 8.57 -39.77
C VAL A 93 -31.51 8.07 -38.37
N SER A 94 -32.80 8.09 -38.02
CA SER A 94 -33.30 7.61 -36.72
C SER A 94 -32.98 6.14 -36.40
N PRO A 95 -32.82 5.22 -37.39
CA PRO A 95 -32.40 3.84 -37.12
C PRO A 95 -30.93 3.71 -36.72
N ILE A 96 -30.10 4.72 -36.97
CA ILE A 96 -28.67 4.73 -36.64
C ILE A 96 -28.47 5.25 -35.23
N LYS A 97 -27.83 4.44 -34.38
CA LYS A 97 -27.56 4.74 -32.97
C LYS A 97 -26.07 4.74 -32.71
N VAL A 98 -25.61 5.76 -32.00
CA VAL A 98 -24.25 5.83 -31.45
C VAL A 98 -24.35 5.41 -29.99
N GLU A 99 -23.64 4.36 -29.61
CA GLU A 99 -23.53 3.90 -28.24
C GLU A 99 -22.08 4.07 -27.75
N TRP A 100 -21.91 4.34 -26.46
CA TRP A 100 -20.61 4.50 -25.83
C TRP A 100 -20.47 3.57 -24.62
N TRP A 101 -19.23 3.24 -24.28
CA TRP A 101 -18.94 2.40 -23.12
C TRP A 101 -18.84 3.26 -21.86
N TYR A 102 -19.78 3.05 -20.94
CA TYR A 102 -19.88 3.77 -19.67
C TYR A 102 -19.63 2.82 -18.50
N ARG A 103 -18.84 3.26 -17.52
CA ARG A 103 -18.75 2.62 -16.22
C ARG A 103 -18.91 3.62 -15.09
N VAL A 104 -18.03 4.62 -15.02
CA VAL A 104 -17.96 5.57 -13.92
C VAL A 104 -17.99 7.03 -14.37
N TRP A 105 -17.27 7.41 -15.43
CA TRP A 105 -17.24 8.82 -15.83
C TRP A 105 -18.66 9.34 -16.17
N PRO A 106 -19.05 10.53 -15.69
CA PRO A 106 -18.22 11.56 -15.09
C PRO A 106 -18.10 11.52 -13.57
N ASP A 107 -18.45 10.46 -12.84
CA ASP A 107 -18.52 10.45 -11.36
C ASP A 107 -17.31 9.78 -10.68
N ASN A 108 -16.12 9.99 -11.22
CA ASN A 108 -14.86 9.34 -10.82
C ASN A 108 -14.38 9.63 -9.38
N GLY A 109 -14.88 10.66 -8.71
CA GLY A 109 -14.33 11.09 -7.41
C GLY A 109 -12.97 11.80 -7.54
N SER A 110 -12.16 11.76 -6.47
CA SER A 110 -10.85 12.41 -6.36
C SER A 110 -9.94 11.68 -5.35
N GLY A 111 -8.64 11.96 -5.37
CA GLY A 111 -7.66 11.34 -4.48
C GLY A 111 -7.30 9.91 -4.89
N GLY A 112 -6.73 9.11 -3.98
CA GLY A 112 -6.26 7.75 -4.29
C GLY A 112 -7.36 6.80 -4.73
N TRP A 113 -8.51 6.83 -4.04
CA TRP A 113 -9.69 6.03 -4.36
C TRP A 113 -10.52 6.58 -5.52
N MET A 114 -9.98 7.54 -6.29
CA MET A 114 -10.65 7.92 -7.54
C MET A 114 -10.83 6.67 -8.40
N LYS A 115 -12.00 6.55 -8.98
CA LYS A 115 -12.39 5.41 -9.82
C LYS A 115 -12.02 5.69 -11.26
N LEU A 116 -11.39 4.74 -11.93
CA LEU A 116 -11.13 4.83 -13.36
C LEU A 116 -12.18 4.05 -14.17
N ASP A 117 -12.44 4.53 -15.38
CA ASP A 117 -13.09 3.68 -16.37
C ASP A 117 -12.10 2.64 -16.88
N ASP A 118 -12.63 1.51 -17.35
CA ASP A 118 -11.85 0.47 -18.01
C ASP A 118 -12.66 -0.16 -19.15
N PRO A 119 -11.99 -0.85 -20.09
CA PRO A 119 -12.65 -1.36 -21.27
C PRO A 119 -13.42 -2.68 -21.03
N PHE A 120 -13.54 -3.18 -19.80
CA PHE A 120 -14.01 -4.54 -19.54
C PHE A 120 -15.26 -4.63 -18.69
N ASN A 121 -15.37 -3.86 -17.60
CA ASN A 121 -16.45 -4.00 -16.60
C ASN A 121 -17.53 -2.89 -16.67
N GLY A 122 -17.62 -2.19 -17.80
CA GLY A 122 -18.68 -1.22 -18.09
C GLY A 122 -19.90 -1.79 -18.79
N ARG A 123 -20.74 -0.90 -19.34
CA ARG A 123 -21.93 -1.21 -20.13
C ARG A 123 -22.07 -0.27 -21.31
N TRP A 124 -22.74 -0.72 -22.37
CA TRP A 124 -23.11 0.12 -23.50
C TRP A 124 -24.30 1.03 -23.15
N VAL A 125 -24.20 2.31 -23.51
CA VAL A 125 -25.24 3.34 -23.32
C VAL A 125 -25.47 4.06 -24.64
N GLU A 126 -26.74 4.23 -25.06
CA GLU A 126 -27.09 5.04 -26.23
C GLU A 126 -26.80 6.52 -25.93
N ALA A 127 -25.94 7.13 -26.74
CA ALA A 127 -25.64 8.54 -26.61
C ALA A 127 -26.79 9.39 -27.14
N ARG A 128 -27.20 10.41 -26.37
CA ARG A 128 -28.08 11.45 -26.89
C ARG A 128 -27.30 12.32 -27.86
N THR A 129 -27.75 12.34 -29.11
CA THR A 129 -27.07 13.06 -30.19
C THR A 129 -28.04 13.91 -30.99
N SER A 130 -27.54 14.96 -31.61
CA SER A 130 -28.21 15.66 -32.71
C SER A 130 -27.55 15.25 -34.02
N ALA A 131 -28.35 14.87 -35.02
CA ALA A 131 -27.86 14.43 -36.31
C ALA A 131 -27.96 15.56 -37.35
N LYS A 132 -26.88 15.78 -38.11
CA LYS A 132 -26.82 16.68 -39.26
C LYS A 132 -26.45 15.89 -40.50
N VAL A 133 -27.26 15.99 -41.56
CA VAL A 133 -27.06 15.26 -42.82
C VAL A 133 -26.59 16.24 -43.90
N GLU A 134 -25.46 15.94 -44.52
CA GLU A 134 -24.83 16.71 -45.60
C GLU A 134 -24.48 15.75 -46.75
N GLY A 135 -25.45 15.45 -47.62
CA GLY A 135 -25.32 14.43 -48.66
C GLY A 135 -25.07 13.04 -48.04
N PRO A 136 -24.00 12.31 -48.41
CA PRO A 136 -23.70 10.98 -47.85
C PRO A 136 -23.04 11.04 -46.46
N LYS A 137 -22.84 12.23 -45.88
CA LYS A 137 -22.19 12.41 -44.57
C LYS A 137 -23.23 12.73 -43.50
N ILE A 138 -23.17 12.01 -42.39
CA ILE A 138 -24.04 12.21 -41.22
C ILE A 138 -23.14 12.51 -40.03
N THR A 139 -23.38 13.62 -39.34
CA THR A 139 -22.65 14.00 -38.12
C THR A 139 -23.57 13.91 -36.92
N PHE A 140 -23.21 13.11 -35.95
CA PHE A 140 -23.86 12.97 -34.65
C PHE A 140 -23.09 13.78 -33.61
N ASP A 141 -23.56 14.98 -33.29
CA ASP A 141 -23.02 15.82 -32.22
C ASP A 141 -23.63 15.39 -30.88
N PHE A 142 -22.81 15.13 -29.87
CA PHE A 142 -23.27 14.69 -28.56
C PHE A 142 -23.95 15.86 -27.85
N LEU A 143 -25.18 15.62 -27.40
CA LEU A 143 -25.88 16.57 -26.55
C LEU A 143 -25.28 16.55 -25.13
N PRO A 144 -25.48 17.62 -24.33
CA PRO A 144 -25.07 17.62 -22.94
C PRO A 144 -25.56 16.36 -22.22
N LEU A 145 -24.66 15.66 -21.51
CA LEU A 145 -25.01 14.47 -20.73
C LEU A 145 -26.14 14.83 -19.75
N ASP A 146 -27.14 13.98 -19.65
CA ASP A 146 -28.24 14.14 -18.70
C ASP A 146 -28.68 12.79 -18.09
N LYS A 147 -29.70 12.84 -17.23
CA LYS A 147 -30.22 11.68 -16.52
C LYS A 147 -31.07 10.76 -17.39
N ASP A 148 -31.53 11.21 -18.55
CA ASP A 148 -32.24 10.33 -19.49
C ASP A 148 -31.23 9.38 -20.16
N GLU A 149 -30.01 9.87 -20.41
CA GLU A 149 -28.90 9.05 -20.92
C GLU A 149 -28.30 8.13 -19.86
N VAL A 150 -27.94 8.69 -18.69
CA VAL A 150 -27.38 7.93 -17.57
C VAL A 150 -28.11 8.31 -16.28
N ALA A 151 -29.14 7.53 -15.93
CA ALA A 151 -29.97 7.79 -14.76
C ALA A 151 -29.19 7.91 -13.44
N SER A 152 -28.08 7.17 -13.33
CA SER A 152 -27.21 7.18 -12.15
C SER A 152 -26.25 8.38 -12.06
N ALA A 153 -26.12 9.17 -13.13
CA ALA A 153 -25.13 10.25 -13.19
C ALA A 153 -25.46 11.35 -12.17
N LYS A 154 -24.47 11.69 -11.35
CA LYS A 154 -24.52 12.79 -10.38
C LYS A 154 -24.08 14.09 -11.04
N ARG A 155 -23.08 14.03 -11.92
CA ARG A 155 -22.63 15.16 -12.75
C ARG A 155 -23.16 15.04 -14.18
N VAL A 156 -23.69 16.15 -14.70
CA VAL A 156 -24.34 16.25 -16.01
C VAL A 156 -23.89 17.55 -16.73
N GLY A 157 -24.26 17.72 -18.00
CA GLY A 157 -23.98 18.92 -18.79
C GLY A 157 -22.76 18.83 -19.70
N PHE A 158 -22.06 17.69 -19.73
CA PHE A 158 -20.88 17.51 -20.58
C PHE A 158 -21.28 17.26 -22.04
N GLU A 159 -20.76 18.06 -22.97
CA GLU A 159 -20.96 17.92 -24.43
C GLU A 159 -20.00 16.90 -25.08
N TYR A 160 -19.40 16.03 -24.28
CA TYR A 160 -18.54 14.93 -24.71
C TYR A 160 -18.81 13.71 -23.86
N ARG A 161 -18.29 12.54 -24.24
CA ARG A 161 -18.20 11.36 -23.39
C ARG A 161 -16.76 10.90 -23.32
N LEU A 162 -16.23 10.73 -22.11
CA LEU A 162 -14.92 10.12 -21.90
C LEU A 162 -15.08 8.60 -21.95
N THR A 163 -14.56 7.93 -22.99
CA THR A 163 -14.82 6.50 -23.18
C THR A 163 -13.70 5.75 -23.88
N TYR A 164 -13.53 4.47 -23.55
CA TYR A 164 -12.62 3.55 -24.24
C TYR A 164 -13.21 3.00 -25.54
N LYS A 165 -14.54 2.98 -25.67
CA LYS A 165 -15.19 2.36 -26.82
C LYS A 165 -16.43 3.13 -27.27
N LEU A 166 -16.60 3.21 -28.59
CA LEU A 166 -17.83 3.62 -29.23
C LEU A 166 -18.32 2.50 -30.14
N ARG A 167 -19.62 2.43 -30.37
CA ARG A 167 -20.14 1.61 -31.46
C ARG A 167 -21.31 2.24 -32.18
N LEU A 168 -21.36 1.96 -33.48
CA LEU A 168 -22.42 2.36 -34.37
C LEU A 168 -23.33 1.15 -34.64
N ARG A 169 -24.60 1.28 -34.31
CA ARG A 169 -25.64 0.28 -34.59
C ARG A 169 -26.66 0.86 -35.56
N CYS A 170 -27.25 0.00 -36.38
CA CYS A 170 -28.37 0.39 -37.23
C CYS A 170 -29.45 -0.69 -37.19
N ALA A 171 -30.71 -0.32 -36.95
CA ALA A 171 -31.81 -1.28 -36.99
C ALA A 171 -32.11 -1.75 -38.43
N ASN A 172 -31.85 -0.89 -39.41
CA ASN A 172 -32.05 -1.15 -40.83
C ASN A 172 -30.72 -1.51 -41.51
N THR A 173 -30.80 -2.14 -42.67
CA THR A 173 -29.62 -2.37 -43.50
C THR A 173 -29.10 -1.05 -44.06
N VAL A 174 -27.86 -0.70 -43.73
CA VAL A 174 -27.15 0.48 -44.24
C VAL A 174 -25.74 0.10 -44.65
N LYS A 175 -25.27 0.65 -45.76
CA LYS A 175 -23.89 0.51 -46.20
C LYS A 175 -23.11 1.74 -45.77
N ILE A 176 -22.05 1.51 -45.01
CA ILE A 176 -21.14 2.57 -44.56
C ILE A 176 -19.83 2.48 -45.32
N THR A 177 -19.32 3.63 -45.74
CA THR A 177 -18.05 3.80 -46.46
C THR A 177 -17.02 4.58 -45.63
N GLY A 178 -17.42 5.15 -44.48
CA GLY A 178 -16.48 5.69 -43.52
C GLY A 178 -17.06 6.02 -42.16
N ILE A 179 -16.17 6.10 -41.17
CA ILE A 179 -16.49 6.50 -39.80
C ILE A 179 -15.37 7.37 -39.23
N ALA A 180 -15.73 8.38 -38.44
CA ALA A 180 -14.78 9.25 -37.77
C ALA A 180 -15.31 9.67 -36.39
N ALA A 181 -14.40 9.86 -35.43
CA ALA A 181 -14.73 10.31 -34.08
C ALA A 181 -13.85 11.52 -33.71
N PHE A 182 -14.46 12.58 -33.16
CA PHE A 182 -13.79 13.85 -32.95
C PHE A 182 -13.88 14.30 -31.48
N SER A 183 -12.77 14.85 -30.97
CA SER A 183 -12.72 15.62 -29.72
C SER A 183 -12.41 17.10 -30.02
N ASP A 184 -11.90 17.82 -29.03
CA ASP A 184 -11.34 19.17 -29.23
C ASP A 184 -9.98 19.18 -29.93
N ALA A 185 -9.39 18.01 -30.17
CA ALA A 185 -8.11 17.92 -30.86
C ALA A 185 -8.15 18.51 -32.28
N ARG A 186 -7.14 19.31 -32.62
CA ARG A 186 -6.96 19.94 -33.94
C ARG A 186 -5.58 19.64 -34.53
N TRP A 187 -5.50 19.47 -35.84
CA TRP A 187 -4.23 19.27 -36.54
C TRP A 187 -3.39 20.54 -36.53
N LYS A 188 -2.17 20.46 -36.01
CA LYS A 188 -1.12 21.49 -36.14
C LYS A 188 0.14 20.89 -36.75
N ASN A 189 1.02 21.75 -37.25
CA ASN A 189 2.31 21.37 -37.82
C ASN A 189 3.44 21.74 -36.86
N ALA A 190 4.49 20.92 -36.82
CA ALA A 190 5.67 21.17 -36.01
C ALA A 190 6.93 20.66 -36.71
N ARG A 191 8.09 21.22 -36.37
CA ARG A 191 9.40 20.69 -36.71
C ARG A 191 10.21 20.51 -35.44
N LEU A 192 10.51 19.26 -35.10
CA LEU A 192 11.28 18.91 -33.92
C LEU A 192 12.72 18.58 -34.31
N ARG A 193 13.68 19.19 -33.61
CA ARG A 193 15.10 18.87 -33.73
C ARG A 193 15.54 18.04 -32.55
N TYR A 194 16.13 16.88 -32.81
CA TYR A 194 16.73 15.99 -31.84
C TYR A 194 18.25 16.04 -31.97
N GLU A 195 18.96 16.31 -30.88
CA GLU A 195 20.42 16.46 -30.84
C GLU A 195 21.01 15.74 -29.61
N TRP A 196 21.82 14.70 -29.85
CA TRP A 196 22.44 13.89 -28.80
C TRP A 196 23.79 14.46 -28.37
N LYS A 197 24.04 14.50 -27.05
CA LYS A 197 25.25 15.08 -26.44
C LYS A 197 26.49 14.17 -26.54
N LYS A 198 26.31 12.85 -26.43
CA LYS A 198 27.41 11.87 -26.52
C LYS A 198 27.49 11.32 -27.95
N LYS A 199 28.71 11.20 -28.50
CA LYS A 199 28.96 10.39 -29.70
C LYS A 199 28.57 8.95 -29.37
N ARG A 200 27.53 8.41 -30.00
CA ARG A 200 27.19 6.99 -29.79
C ARG A 200 28.33 6.15 -30.37
N GLN A 201 28.87 5.23 -29.57
CA GLN A 201 30.07 4.44 -29.91
C GLN A 201 29.86 3.45 -31.08
N SER A 202 28.66 3.36 -31.66
CA SER A 202 28.41 2.60 -32.88
C SER A 202 28.88 3.38 -34.10
N ALA A 203 30.15 3.17 -34.45
CA ALA A 203 30.74 3.62 -35.70
C ALA A 203 29.82 3.30 -36.91
N GLY A 204 29.45 4.32 -37.68
CA GLY A 204 28.99 4.23 -39.07
C GLY A 204 27.48 4.18 -39.35
N ASN A 205 26.66 3.46 -38.59
CA ASN A 205 25.29 3.11 -39.00
C ASN A 205 24.16 3.38 -37.97
N TRP A 206 24.41 4.16 -36.91
CA TRP A 206 23.36 4.51 -35.96
C TRP A 206 22.28 5.40 -36.62
N ASN A 207 21.01 4.96 -36.51
CA ASN A 207 19.83 5.61 -37.08
C ASN A 207 18.60 5.29 -36.21
N PRO A 208 18.23 6.17 -35.26
CA PRO A 208 17.04 5.96 -34.43
C PRO A 208 15.77 5.98 -35.29
N GLN A 209 14.74 5.25 -34.89
CA GLN A 209 13.44 5.28 -35.58
C GLN A 209 12.49 6.23 -34.88
N PHE A 210 11.75 7.03 -35.66
CA PHE A 210 10.74 7.94 -35.14
C PHE A 210 9.36 7.41 -35.51
N GLU A 211 8.50 7.21 -34.52
CA GLU A 211 7.13 6.76 -34.72
C GLU A 211 6.14 7.81 -34.21
N PRO A 212 5.14 8.21 -35.00
CA PRO A 212 4.09 9.08 -34.52
C PRO A 212 3.03 8.29 -33.72
N ARG A 213 2.41 8.96 -32.73
CA ARG A 213 1.16 8.56 -32.09
C ARG A 213 0.27 9.79 -31.97
N ASN A 214 -0.99 9.71 -32.39
CA ASN A 214 -1.86 10.88 -32.60
C ASN A 214 -1.17 11.98 -33.44
N ALA A 215 -0.37 11.54 -34.41
CA ALA A 215 0.48 12.39 -35.24
C ALA A 215 0.75 11.71 -36.59
N ARG A 216 1.33 12.45 -37.54
CA ARG A 216 1.76 11.97 -38.85
C ARG A 216 3.12 12.58 -39.17
N ILE A 217 4.18 11.77 -39.22
CA ILE A 217 5.50 12.22 -39.67
C ILE A 217 5.46 12.42 -41.19
N ARG A 218 5.87 13.61 -41.64
CA ARG A 218 5.98 13.97 -43.05
C ARG A 218 7.37 13.65 -43.60
N THR A 219 8.40 14.12 -42.90
CA THR A 219 9.80 13.84 -43.28
C THR A 219 10.68 13.74 -42.04
N THR A 220 11.68 12.85 -42.11
CA THR A 220 12.78 12.80 -41.15
C THR A 220 14.07 13.09 -41.90
N LYS A 221 14.82 14.11 -41.48
CA LYS A 221 16.08 14.52 -42.10
C LYS A 221 17.22 14.35 -41.12
N ARG A 222 18.27 13.64 -41.54
CA ARG A 222 19.53 13.58 -40.79
C ARG A 222 20.36 14.82 -41.12
N LEU A 223 20.61 15.68 -40.13
CA LEU A 223 21.39 16.91 -40.28
C LEU A 223 22.87 16.73 -39.89
N GLY A 224 23.18 15.65 -39.16
CA GLY A 224 24.54 15.30 -38.75
C GLY A 224 24.60 13.88 -38.21
N ALA A 225 25.77 13.48 -37.69
CA ALA A 225 25.93 12.15 -37.09
C ALA A 225 24.93 11.93 -35.93
N GLU A 226 24.73 12.96 -35.12
CA GLU A 226 23.97 12.97 -33.86
C GLU A 226 22.74 13.90 -33.89
N VAL A 227 22.29 14.31 -35.09
CA VAL A 227 21.25 15.35 -35.25
C VAL A 227 20.22 14.95 -36.28
N PHE A 228 18.95 15.01 -35.88
CA PHE A 228 17.80 14.71 -36.73
C PHE A 228 16.75 15.81 -36.62
N GLU A 229 16.08 16.12 -37.73
CA GLU A 229 14.89 16.97 -37.79
C GLU A 229 13.70 16.13 -38.24
N VAL A 230 12.59 16.24 -37.51
CA VAL A 230 11.33 15.53 -37.77
C VAL A 230 10.25 16.57 -38.04
N ASP A 231 9.78 16.62 -39.29
CA ASP A 231 8.62 17.42 -39.72
C ASP A 231 7.37 16.56 -39.62
N LEU A 232 6.35 17.06 -38.92
CA LEU A 232 5.14 16.32 -38.62
C LEU A 232 3.90 17.20 -38.50
N ALA A 233 2.74 16.57 -38.71
CA ALA A 233 1.46 17.06 -38.21
C ALA A 233 1.13 16.32 -36.90
N TYR A 234 0.56 17.01 -35.92
CA TYR A 234 0.24 16.44 -34.61
C TYR A 234 -1.15 16.89 -34.13
N ALA A 235 -1.79 16.06 -33.29
CA ALA A 235 -3.02 16.40 -32.62
C ALA A 235 -2.75 17.34 -31.43
N ASP A 236 -3.17 18.59 -31.55
CA ASP A 236 -3.11 19.60 -30.50
C ASP A 236 -4.40 19.57 -29.68
N ALA A 237 -4.30 19.29 -28.38
CA ALA A 237 -5.43 19.26 -27.46
C ALA A 237 -5.13 20.18 -26.27
N GLY A 238 -6.09 21.03 -25.89
CA GLY A 238 -5.88 22.08 -24.88
C GLY A 238 -5.68 21.57 -23.45
N ASP A 239 -6.25 20.42 -23.11
CA ASP A 239 -6.00 19.75 -21.83
C ASP A 239 -4.66 19.00 -21.87
N ARG A 240 -3.72 19.41 -21.01
CA ARG A 240 -2.37 18.82 -20.91
C ARG A 240 -2.39 17.37 -20.44
N LEU A 241 -3.42 16.94 -19.73
CA LEU A 241 -3.59 15.56 -19.30
C LEU A 241 -4.37 14.71 -20.31
N SER A 242 -4.77 15.28 -21.46
CA SER A 242 -5.51 14.55 -22.48
C SER A 242 -4.64 13.50 -23.15
N ALA A 243 -5.21 12.31 -23.32
CA ALA A 243 -4.58 11.25 -24.11
C ALA A 243 -4.54 11.59 -25.60
N ASP A 244 -5.30 12.58 -26.08
CA ASP A 244 -5.46 12.93 -27.49
C ASP A 244 -4.26 13.70 -28.05
N ARG A 245 -3.36 14.17 -27.18
CA ARG A 245 -2.16 14.91 -27.55
C ARG A 245 -1.24 14.07 -28.45
N GLY A 246 -0.73 14.71 -29.50
CA GLY A 246 0.23 14.13 -30.43
C GLY A 246 1.62 13.97 -29.80
N ARG A 247 2.22 12.80 -30.00
CA ARG A 247 3.56 12.49 -29.50
C ARG A 247 4.42 11.79 -30.54
N VAL A 248 5.72 11.92 -30.40
CA VAL A 248 6.73 11.23 -31.21
C VAL A 248 7.53 10.31 -30.31
N VAL A 249 7.55 9.03 -30.67
CA VAL A 249 8.37 7.99 -30.03
C VAL A 249 9.69 7.91 -30.78
N CYS A 250 10.81 8.00 -30.07
CA CYS A 250 12.14 7.72 -30.57
C CYS A 250 12.55 6.31 -30.10
N ARG A 251 12.83 5.40 -31.04
CA ARG A 251 13.28 4.02 -30.76
C ARG A 251 14.78 3.91 -30.91
N ASP A 252 15.46 3.51 -29.83
CA ASP A 252 16.92 3.37 -29.78
C ASP A 252 17.37 2.40 -28.67
N GLY A 253 16.74 1.22 -28.58
CA GLY A 253 16.98 0.21 -27.55
C GLY A 253 16.21 0.45 -26.24
N GLU A 254 16.29 -0.49 -25.29
CA GLU A 254 15.48 -0.51 -24.05
C GLU A 254 15.63 0.78 -23.24
N THR A 255 16.86 1.21 -22.94
CA THR A 255 17.13 2.35 -22.04
C THR A 255 17.42 3.67 -22.75
N ALA A 256 17.21 3.73 -24.06
CA ALA A 256 17.40 4.94 -24.86
C ALA A 256 16.19 5.28 -25.73
N SER A 257 15.15 4.44 -25.74
CA SER A 257 13.86 4.80 -26.31
C SER A 257 13.07 5.69 -25.36
N PHE A 258 12.40 6.69 -25.89
CA PHE A 258 11.56 7.62 -25.13
C PHE A 258 10.54 8.29 -26.06
N ALA A 259 9.48 8.87 -25.51
CA ALA A 259 8.55 9.70 -26.26
C ALA A 259 8.55 11.14 -25.76
N VAL A 260 8.13 12.06 -26.62
CA VAL A 260 7.87 13.46 -26.27
C VAL A 260 6.50 13.86 -26.77
N PHE A 261 5.72 14.54 -25.94
CA PHE A 261 4.58 15.29 -26.45
C PHE A 261 5.08 16.48 -27.27
N VAL A 262 4.52 16.67 -28.46
CA VAL A 262 5.00 17.67 -29.42
C VAL A 262 4.81 19.08 -28.86
N ASP A 263 3.63 19.33 -28.29
CA ASP A 263 3.25 20.61 -27.69
C ASP A 263 4.05 20.95 -26.42
N ASP A 264 4.57 19.97 -25.68
CA ASP A 264 5.52 20.23 -24.58
C ASP A 264 6.82 20.81 -25.12
N VAL A 265 7.40 20.22 -26.17
CA VAL A 265 8.63 20.73 -26.80
C VAL A 265 8.43 22.15 -27.32
N LEU A 266 7.32 22.40 -28.03
CA LEU A 266 7.03 23.72 -28.60
C LEU A 266 6.80 24.78 -27.53
N ARG A 267 6.11 24.43 -26.44
CA ARG A 267 5.83 25.37 -25.35
C ARG A 267 7.10 25.75 -24.60
N GLU A 268 7.91 24.76 -24.21
CA GLU A 268 9.18 25.01 -23.50
C GLU A 268 10.27 25.56 -24.44
N GLY A 269 10.09 25.43 -25.76
CA GLY A 269 11.08 25.76 -26.79
C GLY A 269 12.15 24.68 -26.96
N ALA A 270 12.62 24.10 -25.86
CA ALA A 270 13.45 22.91 -25.85
C ALA A 270 13.36 22.17 -24.51
N ILE A 271 13.44 20.84 -24.57
CA ILE A 271 13.50 19.95 -23.41
C ILE A 271 14.75 19.08 -23.51
N PHE A 272 15.42 18.85 -22.39
CA PHE A 272 16.60 18.00 -22.32
C PHE A 272 16.29 16.73 -21.52
N VAL A 273 16.35 15.58 -22.20
CA VAL A 273 16.15 14.26 -21.62
C VAL A 273 17.49 13.78 -21.04
N ARG A 274 17.69 14.01 -19.74
CA ARG A 274 19.02 14.02 -19.11
C ARG A 274 19.77 12.69 -19.21
N ASP A 275 19.11 11.57 -18.94
CA ASP A 275 19.79 10.28 -18.82
C ASP A 275 19.89 9.54 -20.18
N VAL A 276 19.20 10.04 -21.21
CA VAL A 276 19.38 9.65 -22.61
C VAL A 276 20.35 10.61 -23.34
N ASP A 277 20.70 11.74 -22.70
CA ASP A 277 21.59 12.79 -23.19
C ASP A 277 21.09 13.45 -24.51
N VAL A 278 19.79 13.77 -24.59
CA VAL A 278 19.17 14.33 -25.81
C VAL A 278 18.50 15.67 -25.56
N LEU A 279 18.81 16.67 -26.39
CA LEU A 279 18.00 17.88 -26.52
C LEU A 279 16.97 17.68 -27.62
N VAL A 280 15.69 17.84 -27.28
CA VAL A 280 14.59 17.92 -28.24
C VAL A 280 14.08 19.36 -28.24
N SER A 281 14.09 20.01 -29.39
CA SER A 281 13.80 21.44 -29.52
C SER A 281 12.89 21.76 -30.68
N ASP A 282 12.22 22.90 -30.58
CA ASP A 282 11.51 23.52 -31.70
C ASP A 282 12.56 23.99 -32.74
N ALA A 283 12.58 23.31 -33.90
CA ALA A 283 13.54 23.60 -34.95
C ALA A 283 13.39 25.03 -35.50
N ASP A 284 12.19 25.61 -35.41
CA ASP A 284 11.92 26.97 -35.89
C ASP A 284 12.57 28.04 -34.98
N ARG A 285 12.88 27.69 -33.72
CA ARG A 285 13.60 28.56 -32.78
C ARG A 285 15.13 28.46 -32.89
N GLY A 286 15.65 27.53 -33.69
CA GLY A 286 17.09 27.38 -33.93
C GLY A 286 17.91 27.02 -32.68
N MET A 287 17.28 26.42 -31.66
CA MET A 287 17.98 25.98 -30.45
C MET A 287 18.78 24.69 -30.73
N SER A 288 19.99 24.63 -30.17
CA SER A 288 20.92 23.49 -30.24
C SER A 288 21.54 23.26 -28.87
N LEU A 289 22.23 22.15 -28.64
CA LEU A 289 22.93 21.93 -27.36
C LEU A 289 23.91 23.06 -27.02
N LYS A 290 24.50 23.67 -28.06
CA LYS A 290 25.45 24.79 -27.91
C LYS A 290 24.77 26.12 -27.56
N THR A 291 23.54 26.34 -28.02
CA THR A 291 22.84 27.62 -27.91
C THR A 291 21.71 27.61 -26.88
N TRP A 292 21.37 26.45 -26.33
CA TRP A 292 20.30 26.31 -25.35
C TRP A 292 20.71 26.90 -23.98
N PRO A 293 19.94 27.87 -23.42
CA PRO A 293 20.28 28.54 -22.16
C PRO A 293 20.00 27.69 -20.90
N GLY A 294 19.50 26.46 -21.06
CA GLY A 294 18.98 25.62 -19.98
C GLY A 294 17.45 25.63 -19.88
N PRO A 295 16.88 24.86 -18.94
CA PRO A 295 15.44 24.65 -18.84
C PRO A 295 14.70 25.94 -18.48
N ALA A 296 13.55 26.18 -19.12
CA ALA A 296 12.71 27.35 -18.87
C ALA A 296 11.96 27.25 -17.53
N GLY A 297 11.49 28.40 -17.03
CA GLY A 297 10.66 28.51 -15.83
C GLY A 297 11.42 28.36 -14.50
N GLU A 298 10.65 28.23 -13.42
CA GLU A 298 11.18 27.93 -12.08
C GLU A 298 11.76 26.52 -12.05
N ARG A 299 12.91 26.39 -11.38
CA ARG A 299 13.70 25.16 -11.28
C ARG A 299 14.61 25.18 -10.06
N TRP A 300 14.86 24.00 -9.52
CA TRP A 300 15.86 23.81 -8.46
C TRP A 300 17.26 23.76 -9.06
N THR A 301 18.24 24.30 -8.33
CA THR A 301 19.62 24.40 -8.82
C THR A 301 20.56 23.35 -8.23
N ALA A 302 20.14 22.66 -7.17
CA ALA A 302 20.96 21.69 -6.44
C ALA A 302 20.91 20.25 -7.00
N GLY A 303 20.07 19.99 -8.01
CA GLY A 303 19.84 18.68 -8.63
C GLY A 303 18.50 18.06 -8.22
N THR A 304 18.33 16.78 -8.49
CA THR A 304 17.12 16.02 -8.10
C THR A 304 17.02 15.89 -6.58
N VAL A 305 15.84 15.57 -6.05
CA VAL A 305 15.65 15.32 -4.61
C VAL A 305 16.62 14.25 -4.11
N ALA A 306 16.73 13.13 -4.83
CA ALA A 306 17.61 12.02 -4.45
C ALA A 306 19.10 12.44 -4.41
N GLU A 307 19.56 13.25 -5.36
CA GLU A 307 20.93 13.79 -5.40
C GLU A 307 21.20 14.77 -4.24
N GLN A 308 20.20 15.54 -3.84
CA GLN A 308 20.32 16.47 -2.72
C GLN A 308 20.40 15.74 -1.39
N VAL A 309 19.51 14.76 -1.15
CA VAL A 309 19.51 13.94 0.08
C VAL A 309 20.88 13.26 0.29
N ALA A 310 21.51 12.75 -0.77
CA ALA A 310 22.82 12.11 -0.71
C ALA A 310 23.95 13.01 -0.15
N ARG A 311 23.77 14.34 -0.18
CA ARG A 311 24.74 15.34 0.30
C ARG A 311 24.36 15.96 1.64
N MET A 312 23.17 15.64 2.16
CA MET A 312 22.66 16.18 3.42
C MET A 312 23.09 15.31 4.61
N PRO A 313 23.12 15.88 5.84
CA PRO A 313 23.30 15.09 7.05
C PRO A 313 22.23 14.00 7.18
N GLU A 314 22.59 12.86 7.78
CA GLU A 314 21.65 11.77 8.04
C GLU A 314 20.47 12.22 8.90
N GLN A 315 19.28 11.72 8.56
CA GLN A 315 18.03 11.99 9.27
C GLN A 315 18.01 11.35 10.66
N THR A 316 17.25 11.94 11.60
CA THR A 316 17.06 11.42 12.95
C THR A 316 15.63 11.64 13.46
N PHE A 317 15.21 10.86 14.47
CA PHE A 317 13.94 11.12 15.16
C PHE A 317 13.89 12.51 15.80
N ASP A 318 14.99 13.01 16.38
CA ASP A 318 15.03 14.34 17.00
C ASP A 318 14.71 15.47 16.02
N ARG A 319 15.13 15.32 14.76
CA ARG A 319 14.84 16.30 13.70
C ARG A 319 13.37 16.19 13.29
N LEU A 320 12.89 14.98 13.04
CA LEU A 320 11.51 14.73 12.62
C LEU A 320 10.48 15.10 13.70
N ALA A 321 10.79 14.89 14.98
CA ALA A 321 9.94 15.29 16.10
C ALA A 321 9.73 16.81 16.19
N LYS A 322 10.65 17.59 15.61
CA LYS A 322 10.54 19.06 15.51
C LYS A 322 9.86 19.51 14.22
N ALA A 323 10.05 18.75 13.12
CA ALA A 323 9.52 19.08 11.80
C ALA A 323 8.05 18.68 11.63
N VAL A 324 7.62 17.59 12.26
CA VAL A 324 6.26 17.06 12.16
C VAL A 324 5.41 17.57 13.33
N PRO A 325 4.19 18.08 13.09
CA PRO A 325 3.29 18.53 14.16
C PRO A 325 3.03 17.45 15.22
N GLN A 326 2.75 17.89 16.46
CA GLN A 326 2.39 16.99 17.55
C GLN A 326 1.17 16.15 17.17
N LYS A 327 1.29 14.84 17.36
CA LYS A 327 0.22 13.88 17.05
C LYS A 327 -0.86 13.87 18.14
N PRO A 328 -2.15 13.85 17.78
CA PRO A 328 -3.21 13.70 18.76
C PRO A 328 -3.18 12.29 19.37
N PRO A 329 -3.47 12.12 20.68
CA PRO A 329 -3.62 10.80 21.28
C PRO A 329 -4.68 9.95 20.56
N ARG A 330 -4.44 8.64 20.48
CA ARG A 330 -5.35 7.69 19.80
C ARG A 330 -5.81 6.58 20.73
N TYR A 331 -6.85 5.83 20.37
CA TYR A 331 -7.22 4.64 21.13
C TYR A 331 -6.13 3.55 21.00
N MET A 332 -6.19 2.49 21.78
CA MET A 332 -5.30 1.32 21.65
C MET A 332 -6.03 0.06 22.08
N PHE A 333 -5.52 -1.12 21.76
CA PHE A 333 -6.15 -2.38 22.18
C PHE A 333 -5.30 -3.15 23.18
N LEU A 334 -5.98 -3.86 24.08
CA LEU A 334 -5.43 -4.91 24.93
C LEU A 334 -6.22 -6.19 24.69
N GLY A 335 -5.52 -7.31 24.71
CA GLY A 335 -6.12 -8.62 24.44
C GLY A 335 -5.21 -9.73 24.90
N VAL A 336 -5.58 -10.95 24.52
CA VAL A 336 -4.85 -12.18 24.84
C VAL A 336 -4.57 -12.90 23.53
N PRO A 337 -3.34 -13.43 23.31
CA PRO A 337 -3.01 -14.10 22.05
C PRO A 337 -4.03 -15.15 21.64
N ASN A 338 -4.40 -15.15 20.36
CA ASN A 338 -5.29 -16.14 19.74
C ASN A 338 -6.76 -16.13 20.22
N LEU A 339 -7.12 -15.23 21.13
CA LEU A 339 -8.51 -14.99 21.52
C LEU A 339 -9.05 -13.80 20.73
N ARG A 340 -10.34 -13.86 20.41
CA ARG A 340 -11.04 -12.89 19.54
C ARG A 340 -11.75 -11.74 20.28
N GLN A 341 -11.40 -11.54 21.56
CA GLN A 341 -12.06 -10.60 22.48
C GLN A 341 -11.07 -9.49 22.86
N GLU A 342 -10.91 -8.49 22.01
CA GLU A 342 -10.00 -7.37 22.20
C GLU A 342 -10.72 -6.13 22.77
N ILE A 343 -10.11 -5.53 23.78
CA ILE A 343 -10.69 -4.43 24.54
C ILE A 343 -9.95 -3.15 24.19
N ALA A 344 -10.69 -2.14 23.71
CA ALA A 344 -10.12 -0.85 23.37
C ALA A 344 -9.99 0.03 24.61
N LEU A 345 -8.85 0.71 24.76
CA LEU A 345 -8.64 1.81 25.68
C LEU A 345 -8.61 3.13 24.90
N LEU A 346 -9.51 4.05 25.24
CA LEU A 346 -9.54 5.39 24.65
C LEU A 346 -8.49 6.30 25.32
N PRO A 347 -8.11 7.43 24.68
CA PRO A 347 -6.99 8.25 25.14
C PRO A 347 -7.01 8.74 26.59
N ARG A 348 -8.20 8.86 27.21
CA ARG A 348 -8.32 9.37 28.59
C ARG A 348 -8.48 8.25 29.61
N GLY A 349 -8.39 6.98 29.19
CA GLY A 349 -8.50 5.81 30.05
C GLY A 349 -9.85 5.11 29.98
N GLU A 350 -10.80 5.56 29.14
CA GLU A 350 -12.09 4.90 28.96
C GLU A 350 -11.91 3.50 28.39
N ILE A 351 -12.76 2.57 28.81
CA ILE A 351 -12.76 1.18 28.31
C ILE A 351 -13.90 1.05 27.30
N GLN A 352 -13.61 0.54 26.11
CA GLN A 352 -14.60 0.30 25.07
C GLN A 352 -14.59 -1.17 24.65
N LEU A 353 -15.73 -1.84 24.86
CA LEU A 353 -16.02 -3.18 24.34
C LEU A 353 -16.77 -3.03 23.02
N ARG A 354 -16.42 -3.80 21.98
CA ARG A 354 -16.99 -3.58 20.62
C ARG A 354 -17.61 -4.84 20.02
N ALA A 355 -18.75 -4.71 19.37
CA ALA A 355 -19.44 -5.86 18.79
C ALA A 355 -18.58 -6.56 17.73
N ASP A 356 -17.79 -5.77 17.01
CA ASP A 356 -17.04 -6.15 15.82
C ASP A 356 -15.64 -6.74 16.09
N SER A 357 -15.25 -6.89 17.36
CA SER A 357 -14.11 -7.74 17.75
C SER A 357 -14.44 -9.23 17.48
N LEU A 358 -15.69 -9.64 17.69
CA LEU A 358 -16.16 -11.01 17.39
C LEU A 358 -16.49 -11.15 15.88
N ARG A 359 -15.48 -11.35 15.03
CA ARG A 359 -15.64 -11.35 13.55
C ARG A 359 -16.49 -12.50 12.99
N SER A 360 -16.40 -13.69 13.59
CA SER A 360 -17.24 -14.86 13.24
C SER A 360 -18.22 -15.22 14.36
N ILE A 361 -19.15 -16.14 14.08
CA ILE A 361 -20.08 -16.65 15.09
C ILE A 361 -19.34 -17.63 15.99
N GLY A 362 -19.58 -17.54 17.31
CA GLY A 362 -19.01 -18.46 18.31
C GLY A 362 -19.81 -18.43 19.62
N PRO A 363 -19.62 -19.42 20.52
CA PRO A 363 -20.32 -19.50 21.80
C PRO A 363 -20.22 -18.23 22.67
N ASP A 364 -19.08 -17.56 22.65
CA ASP A 364 -18.86 -16.29 23.35
C ASP A 364 -19.70 -15.13 22.80
N ALA A 365 -20.11 -15.17 21.53
CA ALA A 365 -21.10 -14.21 21.01
C ALA A 365 -22.48 -14.42 21.66
N GLU A 366 -22.84 -15.67 21.98
CA GLU A 366 -24.10 -15.97 22.70
C GLU A 366 -24.06 -15.51 24.17
N LEU A 367 -22.86 -15.51 24.77
CA LEU A 367 -22.61 -14.97 26.11
C LEU A 367 -22.52 -13.43 26.13
N ARG A 368 -22.54 -12.81 24.95
CA ARG A 368 -22.52 -11.35 24.70
C ARG A 368 -23.84 -10.89 24.06
N PRO A 369 -24.98 -10.92 24.77
CA PRO A 369 -26.31 -10.69 24.20
C PRO A 369 -26.62 -9.22 23.86
N TRP A 370 -25.70 -8.27 24.07
CA TRP A 370 -25.95 -6.88 23.71
C TRP A 370 -25.91 -6.66 22.19
N GLU A 371 -26.81 -5.83 21.65
CA GLU A 371 -26.95 -5.57 20.20
C GLU A 371 -26.30 -4.26 19.73
N TRP A 372 -25.69 -3.51 20.65
CA TRP A 372 -25.04 -2.24 20.34
C TRP A 372 -23.67 -2.44 19.69
N ASP A 373 -23.23 -1.49 18.88
CA ASP A 373 -21.87 -1.52 18.29
C ASP A 373 -20.78 -1.51 19.36
N ASP A 374 -21.03 -0.82 20.48
CA ASP A 374 -20.09 -0.72 21.58
C ASP A 374 -20.74 -0.46 22.95
N ILE A 375 -19.97 -0.76 24.00
CA ILE A 375 -20.22 -0.36 25.39
C ILE A 375 -18.98 0.38 25.87
N ILE A 376 -19.14 1.62 26.34
CA ILE A 376 -18.05 2.46 26.85
C ILE A 376 -18.24 2.62 28.36
N PHE A 377 -17.19 2.32 29.12
CA PHE A 377 -17.03 2.68 30.52
C PHE A 377 -16.17 3.95 30.58
N ASP A 378 -16.79 5.04 30.97
CA ASP A 378 -16.16 6.35 31.07
C ASP A 378 -15.90 6.71 32.54
N PHE A 379 -14.82 7.45 32.80
CA PHE A 379 -14.28 7.67 34.15
C PHE A 379 -14.18 9.16 34.52
N GLY A 380 -14.96 9.57 35.52
CA GLY A 380 -14.95 10.92 36.09
C GLY A 380 -14.23 10.98 37.43
N ALA A 381 -13.58 12.11 37.72
CA ALA A 381 -12.93 12.38 39.01
C ALA A 381 -13.42 13.73 39.57
N GLY A 382 -13.52 13.82 40.90
CA GLY A 382 -14.13 14.96 41.62
C GLY A 382 -15.59 14.73 41.98
N GLU A 383 -16.16 15.60 42.82
CA GLU A 383 -17.53 15.47 43.31
C GLU A 383 -18.56 15.62 42.17
N HIS A 384 -18.30 16.57 41.24
CA HIS A 384 -19.14 16.87 40.07
C HIS A 384 -18.32 16.86 38.78
N PRO A 385 -17.88 15.69 38.28
CA PRO A 385 -16.98 15.60 37.14
C PRO A 385 -17.65 16.03 35.82
N VAL A 386 -16.83 16.51 34.87
CA VAL A 386 -17.19 16.55 33.45
C VAL A 386 -16.77 15.23 32.82
N MET A 387 -17.71 14.56 32.14
CA MET A 387 -17.51 13.24 31.54
C MET A 387 -17.80 13.29 30.03
N GLY A 388 -17.63 12.18 29.34
CA GLY A 388 -17.96 12.00 27.93
C GLY A 388 -16.92 12.55 26.96
N PRO A 389 -17.23 12.53 25.66
CA PRO A 389 -16.31 12.92 24.60
C PRO A 389 -15.85 14.39 24.71
N GLN A 390 -16.66 15.25 25.35
CA GLN A 390 -16.40 16.67 25.57
C GLN A 390 -15.47 16.96 26.76
N SER A 391 -15.10 15.95 27.55
CA SER A 391 -14.15 16.12 28.65
C SER A 391 -12.77 16.53 28.14
N ASN A 392 -12.22 17.60 28.73
CA ASN A 392 -10.92 18.17 28.42
C ASN A 392 -9.85 17.86 29.49
N ARG A 393 -10.05 16.79 30.26
CA ARG A 393 -9.09 16.35 31.28
C ARG A 393 -7.71 16.11 30.65
N ALA A 394 -6.69 16.77 31.21
CA ALA A 394 -5.31 16.51 30.85
C ALA A 394 -4.89 15.13 31.39
N VAL A 395 -4.68 14.18 30.49
CA VAL A 395 -4.25 12.81 30.81
C VAL A 395 -2.91 12.55 30.15
N THR A 396 -1.96 12.03 30.91
CA THR A 396 -0.72 11.45 30.36
C THR A 396 -0.87 9.94 30.28
N ARG A 397 -0.51 9.36 29.14
CA ARG A 397 -0.52 7.90 28.92
C ARG A 397 0.89 7.38 28.64
N SER A 398 1.18 6.20 29.16
CA SER A 398 2.43 5.47 28.89
C SER A 398 2.23 3.95 28.95
N LEU A 399 3.05 3.22 28.20
CA LEU A 399 3.23 1.78 28.36
C LEU A 399 4.32 1.49 29.42
N ALA A 400 4.17 0.44 30.23
CA ALA A 400 5.25 0.02 31.12
C ALA A 400 6.51 -0.34 30.32
N ASP A 401 7.67 0.14 30.76
CA ASP A 401 8.95 0.09 30.04
C ASP A 401 8.91 0.62 28.59
N GLY A 402 7.89 1.40 28.22
CA GLY A 402 7.70 1.95 26.87
C GLY A 402 7.08 0.98 25.87
N TRP A 403 6.92 -0.32 26.18
CA TRP A 403 6.43 -1.30 25.21
C TRP A 403 5.52 -2.39 25.76
N LEU A 404 5.47 -2.64 27.07
CA LEU A 404 4.63 -3.71 27.63
C LEU A 404 3.15 -3.32 27.52
N PRO A 405 2.24 -4.28 27.27
CA PRO A 405 0.79 -4.04 27.23
C PRO A 405 0.19 -3.88 28.64
N ILE A 406 0.83 -3.01 29.44
CA ILE A 406 0.42 -2.57 30.78
C ILE A 406 0.32 -1.06 30.68
N VAL A 407 -0.92 -0.58 30.54
CA VAL A 407 -1.18 0.81 30.13
C VAL A 407 -1.46 1.64 31.37
N ARG A 408 -0.69 2.72 31.54
CA ARG A 408 -0.87 3.67 32.63
C ARG A 408 -1.43 4.99 32.12
N HIS A 409 -2.56 5.42 32.66
CA HIS A 409 -3.10 6.77 32.51
C HIS A 409 -2.94 7.51 33.83
N GLN A 410 -2.53 8.78 33.78
CA GLN A 410 -2.40 9.62 34.98
C GLN A 410 -3.04 10.99 34.76
N TRP A 411 -3.71 11.48 35.79
CA TRP A 411 -4.28 12.82 35.84
C TRP A 411 -4.38 13.30 37.30
N GLU A 412 -4.66 14.59 37.48
CA GLU A 412 -4.89 15.19 38.79
C GLU A 412 -6.21 15.96 38.78
N THR A 413 -7.02 15.77 39.82
CA THR A 413 -8.28 16.48 40.04
C THR A 413 -8.41 16.79 41.53
N ASP A 414 -8.72 18.02 41.91
CA ASP A 414 -8.92 18.45 43.31
C ASP A 414 -7.78 18.07 44.26
N GLN A 415 -6.53 18.12 43.77
CA GLN A 415 -5.31 17.71 44.49
C GLN A 415 -5.25 16.21 44.84
N ILE A 416 -6.09 15.39 44.21
CA ILE A 416 -5.95 13.94 44.18
C ILE A 416 -5.29 13.55 42.86
N ARG A 417 -4.17 12.82 42.96
CA ARG A 417 -3.53 12.20 41.79
C ARG A 417 -4.11 10.83 41.58
N TYR A 418 -4.57 10.59 40.35
CA TYR A 418 -5.12 9.34 39.90
C TYR A 418 -4.12 8.65 38.98
N ALA A 419 -3.86 7.37 39.21
CA ALA A 419 -3.15 6.53 38.26
C ALA A 419 -3.99 5.29 37.96
N GLN A 420 -4.45 5.20 36.72
CA GLN A 420 -5.16 4.03 36.21
C GLN A 420 -4.16 3.11 35.50
N THR A 421 -4.08 1.84 35.91
CA THR A 421 -3.27 0.82 35.23
C THR A 421 -4.17 -0.30 34.73
N SER A 422 -4.11 -0.63 33.45
CA SER A 422 -4.99 -1.62 32.82
C SER A 422 -4.19 -2.74 32.11
N VAL A 423 -4.65 -3.99 32.29
CA VAL A 423 -4.09 -5.22 31.68
C VAL A 423 -5.21 -6.18 31.28
N ALA A 424 -5.03 -6.95 30.20
CA ALA A 424 -5.97 -7.98 29.77
C ALA A 424 -5.47 -9.39 30.12
N THR A 425 -6.38 -10.27 30.54
CA THR A 425 -6.07 -11.66 30.94
C THR A 425 -7.25 -12.59 30.62
N PRO A 426 -7.03 -13.89 30.36
CA PRO A 426 -8.13 -14.86 30.40
C PRO A 426 -8.71 -14.97 31.81
N LEU A 427 -10.01 -15.28 31.89
CA LEU A 427 -10.76 -15.39 33.15
C LEU A 427 -10.38 -16.65 33.95
N MET A 428 -10.26 -17.77 33.26
CA MET A 428 -10.29 -19.10 33.89
C MET A 428 -8.91 -19.64 34.30
N CYS A 429 -7.83 -19.00 33.83
CA CYS A 429 -6.46 -19.41 34.10
C CYS A 429 -5.51 -18.22 34.02
N ASP A 430 -4.25 -18.42 34.42
CA ASP A 430 -3.19 -17.46 34.15
C ASP A 430 -2.87 -17.42 32.66
N ILE A 431 -2.57 -16.23 32.12
CA ILE A 431 -2.27 -16.05 30.69
C ILE A 431 -1.16 -16.97 30.17
N GLY A 432 -0.12 -17.23 30.97
CA GLY A 432 0.97 -18.14 30.59
C GLY A 432 0.60 -19.62 30.54
N SER A 433 -0.54 -20.00 31.13
CA SER A 433 -1.08 -21.37 31.11
C SER A 433 -2.19 -21.57 30.08
N LEU A 434 -2.56 -20.52 29.34
CA LEU A 434 -3.64 -20.59 28.36
C LEU A 434 -3.21 -21.42 27.14
N HIS A 435 -3.99 -22.47 26.87
CA HIS A 435 -3.98 -23.21 25.62
C HIS A 435 -5.41 -23.22 25.10
N THR A 436 -5.61 -22.67 23.91
CA THR A 436 -6.94 -22.57 23.29
C THR A 436 -6.94 -23.31 21.96
N GLU A 437 -8.04 -24.00 21.68
CA GLU A 437 -8.35 -24.56 20.37
C GLU A 437 -9.48 -23.78 19.69
N THR A 438 -10.22 -22.95 20.45
CA THR A 438 -11.46 -22.33 19.96
C THR A 438 -11.39 -20.82 19.83
N GLY A 439 -10.50 -20.16 20.57
CA GLY A 439 -10.39 -18.70 20.61
C GLY A 439 -11.53 -18.00 21.37
N THR A 440 -12.37 -18.74 22.11
CA THR A 440 -13.63 -18.24 22.69
C THR A 440 -13.57 -18.01 24.20
N GLU A 441 -12.42 -18.26 24.82
CA GLU A 441 -12.25 -18.09 26.26
C GLU A 441 -12.47 -16.63 26.67
N THR A 442 -13.16 -16.44 27.80
CA THR A 442 -13.53 -15.11 28.30
C THR A 442 -12.30 -14.27 28.65
N VAL A 443 -12.16 -13.10 28.02
CA VAL A 443 -11.16 -12.09 28.35
C VAL A 443 -11.72 -11.11 29.38
N VAL A 444 -10.89 -10.74 30.36
CA VAL A 444 -11.18 -9.73 31.38
C VAL A 444 -10.12 -8.65 31.32
N LEU A 445 -10.57 -7.39 31.26
CA LEU A 445 -9.71 -6.25 31.52
C LEU A 445 -9.68 -5.98 33.04
N ALA A 446 -8.52 -6.17 33.65
CA ALA A 446 -8.26 -5.80 35.03
C ALA A 446 -7.66 -4.39 35.08
N THR A 447 -8.26 -3.49 35.84
CA THR A 447 -7.86 -2.09 35.94
C THR A 447 -7.75 -1.67 37.40
N ARG A 448 -6.61 -1.10 37.81
CA ARG A 448 -6.38 -0.52 39.14
C ARG A 448 -6.36 1.00 39.06
N PHE A 449 -7.13 1.67 39.91
CA PHE A 449 -7.03 3.10 40.15
C PHE A 449 -6.32 3.35 41.48
N GLU A 450 -5.09 3.86 41.44
CA GLU A 450 -4.39 4.37 42.61
C GLU A 450 -4.74 5.85 42.83
N LEU A 451 -5.20 6.17 44.04
CA LEU A 451 -5.63 7.49 44.47
C LEU A 451 -4.64 7.99 45.52
N LEU A 452 -3.95 9.10 45.24
CA LEU A 452 -3.01 9.75 46.16
C LEU A 452 -3.51 11.14 46.53
N ASN A 453 -3.69 11.41 47.82
CA ASN A 453 -3.91 12.76 48.29
C ASN A 453 -2.60 13.56 48.25
N ALA A 454 -2.47 14.47 47.28
CA ALA A 454 -1.29 15.31 47.11
C ALA A 454 -1.36 16.62 47.93
N SER A 455 -2.45 16.83 48.68
CA SER A 455 -2.63 18.01 49.54
C SER A 455 -2.08 17.80 50.95
N GLN A 456 -2.05 18.89 51.73
CA GLN A 456 -1.68 18.88 53.16
C GLN A 456 -2.88 18.67 54.09
N GLU A 457 -4.09 18.52 53.53
CA GLU A 457 -5.34 18.38 54.27
C GLU A 457 -6.00 17.05 53.92
N GLU A 458 -6.92 16.60 54.78
CA GLU A 458 -7.72 15.42 54.50
C GLU A 458 -8.70 15.71 53.35
N ARG A 459 -8.81 14.80 52.37
CA ARG A 459 -9.65 14.99 51.17
C ARG A 459 -10.47 13.76 50.84
N ASP A 460 -11.67 13.98 50.31
CA ASP A 460 -12.44 12.93 49.65
C ASP A 460 -11.95 12.76 48.21
N ALA A 461 -11.54 11.55 47.86
CA ALA A 461 -11.30 11.14 46.49
C ALA A 461 -12.57 10.51 45.92
N TRP A 462 -12.98 10.99 44.74
CA TRP A 462 -14.18 10.54 44.04
C TRP A 462 -13.79 9.88 42.71
N LEU A 463 -14.38 8.74 42.40
CA LEU A 463 -14.31 8.10 41.09
C LEU A 463 -15.72 7.75 40.63
N TRP A 464 -16.09 8.25 39.46
CA TRP A 464 -17.38 8.01 38.82
C TRP A 464 -17.19 7.14 37.58
N ILE A 465 -18.10 6.19 37.37
CA ILE A 465 -18.10 5.30 36.22
C ILE A 465 -19.46 5.35 35.56
N GLU A 466 -19.48 5.90 34.35
CA GLU A 466 -20.66 5.95 33.50
C GLU A 466 -20.56 4.88 32.41
N ILE A 467 -21.63 4.12 32.21
CA ILE A 467 -21.72 3.12 31.14
C ILE A 467 -22.60 3.70 30.04
N SER A 468 -22.10 3.74 28.79
CA SER A 468 -22.79 4.40 27.66
C SER A 468 -24.13 3.78 27.27
N ARG A 469 -24.40 2.53 27.70
CA ARG A 469 -25.62 1.78 27.38
C ARG A 469 -26.46 1.55 28.64
N PRO A 470 -27.61 2.23 28.79
CA PRO A 470 -28.38 2.20 30.02
C PRO A 470 -29.18 0.91 30.15
N SER A 471 -28.72 0.03 31.03
CA SER A 471 -29.51 -1.08 31.53
C SER A 471 -29.64 -0.94 33.04
N PRO A 472 -30.84 -1.12 33.63
CA PRO A 472 -30.99 -1.05 35.09
C PRO A 472 -30.04 -2.03 35.79
N CYS A 473 -29.11 -1.48 36.58
CA CYS A 473 -28.11 -2.25 37.30
C CYS A 473 -28.38 -2.22 38.80
N ARG A 474 -27.85 -3.21 39.52
CA ARG A 474 -27.73 -3.19 40.97
C ARG A 474 -26.33 -3.61 41.40
N LEU A 475 -25.87 -3.05 42.51
CA LEU A 475 -24.62 -3.48 43.15
C LEU A 475 -24.93 -4.56 44.18
N THR A 476 -24.19 -5.68 44.16
CA THR A 476 -24.32 -6.75 45.15
C THR A 476 -23.41 -6.51 46.37
N LEU A 477 -23.59 -7.30 47.43
CA LEU A 477 -22.71 -7.28 48.61
C LEU A 477 -21.26 -7.71 48.30
N GLN A 478 -21.06 -8.43 47.19
CA GLN A 478 -19.75 -8.83 46.67
C GLN A 478 -19.21 -7.82 45.64
N ASN A 479 -19.75 -6.59 45.64
CA ASN A 479 -19.36 -5.51 44.73
C ASN A 479 -19.43 -5.89 43.24
N LEU A 480 -20.42 -6.71 42.87
CA LEU A 480 -20.72 -7.04 41.48
C LEU A 480 -21.75 -6.06 40.94
N LEU A 481 -21.50 -5.50 39.76
CA LEU A 481 -22.50 -4.74 39.01
C LEU A 481 -23.29 -5.70 38.13
N VAL A 482 -24.51 -6.02 38.56
CA VAL A 482 -25.39 -7.02 37.93
C VAL A 482 -26.55 -6.30 37.24
N LEU A 483 -26.83 -6.69 36.00
CA LEU A 483 -27.99 -6.19 35.27
C LEU A 483 -29.27 -6.82 35.83
N SER A 484 -30.35 -6.05 35.83
CA SER A 484 -31.66 -6.55 36.23
C SER A 484 -32.20 -7.60 35.25
N ARG A 485 -31.79 -7.50 33.99
CA ARG A 485 -32.04 -8.46 32.90
C ARG A 485 -30.86 -8.42 31.93
N PRO A 486 -30.61 -9.51 31.18
CA PRO A 486 -29.69 -9.49 30.06
C PRO A 486 -30.00 -8.36 29.06
N SER A 487 -29.01 -7.91 28.28
CA SER A 487 -29.16 -6.79 27.35
C SER A 487 -30.20 -7.02 26.25
N ASP A 488 -30.30 -8.25 25.76
CA ASP A 488 -31.35 -8.69 24.83
C ASP A 488 -32.69 -8.97 25.52
N LYS A 489 -32.75 -8.80 26.86
CA LYS A 489 -33.91 -9.07 27.72
C LYS A 489 -34.32 -10.55 27.78
N SER A 490 -33.52 -11.46 27.22
CA SER A 490 -33.81 -12.90 27.17
C SER A 490 -33.21 -13.61 28.38
N HIS A 491 -34.06 -14.08 29.28
CA HIS A 491 -33.61 -14.82 30.46
C HIS A 491 -33.05 -16.20 30.07
N ARG A 492 -31.83 -16.51 30.49
CA ARG A 492 -31.19 -17.80 30.28
C ARG A 492 -30.91 -18.44 31.64
N SER A 493 -31.47 -19.63 31.86
CA SER A 493 -31.32 -20.33 33.14
C SER A 493 -29.86 -20.68 33.40
N GLY A 494 -29.40 -20.50 34.64
CA GLY A 494 -28.02 -20.81 35.04
C GLY A 494 -27.00 -19.71 34.80
N PHE A 495 -27.38 -18.60 34.15
CA PHE A 495 -26.50 -17.48 33.86
C PHE A 495 -26.84 -16.24 34.69
N LEU A 496 -25.81 -15.50 35.12
CA LEU A 496 -25.92 -14.20 35.77
C LEU A 496 -25.49 -13.09 34.80
N PRO A 497 -26.35 -12.10 34.48
CA PRO A 497 -25.97 -10.99 33.62
C PRO A 497 -25.14 -9.95 34.39
N LEU A 498 -23.84 -9.95 34.17
CA LEU A 498 -22.84 -9.16 34.89
C LEU A 498 -22.18 -8.14 33.95
N ARG A 499 -21.88 -6.95 34.49
CA ARG A 499 -21.13 -5.90 33.79
C ARG A 499 -19.67 -5.83 34.22
N CYS A 500 -19.43 -5.86 35.52
CA CYS A 500 -18.09 -5.77 36.09
C CYS A 500 -18.09 -6.16 37.57
N ARG A 501 -16.89 -6.33 38.13
CA ARG A 501 -16.64 -6.51 39.56
C ARG A 501 -15.71 -5.43 40.07
N PHE A 502 -15.93 -4.97 41.30
CA PHE A 502 -15.02 -4.09 42.02
C PHE A 502 -14.35 -4.79 43.21
N ASP A 503 -13.12 -4.40 43.52
CA ASP A 503 -12.44 -4.68 44.78
C ASP A 503 -11.98 -3.35 45.41
N ILE A 504 -12.58 -3.01 46.56
CA ILE A 504 -12.35 -1.74 47.26
C ILE A 504 -11.32 -1.87 48.40
N HIS A 505 -10.67 -3.04 48.54
CA HIS A 505 -9.64 -3.30 49.56
C HIS A 505 -10.09 -2.89 50.98
N ASP A 506 -11.33 -3.23 51.31
CA ASP A 506 -12.00 -2.96 52.59
C ASP A 506 -12.04 -1.48 53.04
N LYS A 507 -11.85 -0.51 52.12
CA LYS A 507 -11.92 0.93 52.43
C LYS A 507 -12.75 1.71 51.39
N GLY A 508 -13.47 2.72 51.86
CA GLY A 508 -14.31 3.58 51.04
C GLY A 508 -15.74 3.06 50.90
N ALA A 509 -16.53 3.76 50.08
CA ALA A 509 -17.93 3.43 49.82
C ALA A 509 -18.18 3.37 48.31
N LEU A 510 -18.87 2.32 47.86
CA LEU A 510 -19.25 2.09 46.47
C LEU A 510 -20.79 2.00 46.38
N ASP A 511 -21.40 2.86 45.57
CA ASP A 511 -22.85 2.89 45.37
C ASP A 511 -23.24 3.23 43.92
N ILE A 512 -24.52 3.08 43.58
CA ILE A 512 -25.11 3.68 42.37
C ILE A 512 -25.74 4.98 42.81
N ALA A 513 -25.27 6.10 42.27
CA ALA A 513 -25.68 7.44 42.67
C ALA A 513 -26.07 8.26 41.44
N VAL A 514 -26.84 9.33 41.68
CA VAL A 514 -27.14 10.32 40.64
C VAL A 514 -25.92 11.22 40.46
N LEU A 515 -25.29 11.11 39.29
CA LEU A 515 -24.27 12.03 38.82
C LEU A 515 -24.93 13.31 38.32
N GLU A 516 -24.67 14.41 39.03
CA GLU A 516 -24.92 15.77 38.57
C GLU A 516 -23.61 16.33 38.01
N PRO A 517 -23.43 16.37 36.68
CA PRO A 517 -22.14 16.71 36.09
C PRO A 517 -21.84 18.21 36.24
N GLY A 518 -20.58 18.56 36.49
CA GLY A 518 -20.13 19.95 36.60
C GLY A 518 -20.11 20.71 35.26
N GLY A 519 -20.39 20.02 34.15
CA GLY A 519 -20.42 20.56 32.80
C GLY A 519 -21.00 19.54 31.79
N PRO A 520 -21.23 19.92 30.52
CA PRO A 520 -21.82 19.02 29.54
C PRO A 520 -20.88 17.87 29.17
N GLY A 521 -21.41 16.65 29.14
CA GLY A 521 -20.77 15.52 28.48
C GLY A 521 -21.16 14.15 29.06
N SER A 522 -21.45 13.24 28.13
CA SER A 522 -21.78 11.83 28.38
C SER A 522 -21.66 11.07 27.04
N TYR A 523 -21.33 9.78 27.10
CA TYR A 523 -21.43 8.86 25.95
C TYR A 523 -22.85 8.30 25.75
N ARG A 524 -23.77 8.53 26.70
CA ARG A 524 -25.16 8.09 26.59
C ARG A 524 -25.91 8.93 25.58
N GLN A 525 -26.54 8.25 24.62
CA GLN A 525 -27.34 8.87 23.57
C GLN A 525 -28.81 9.04 23.95
N ASP A 526 -29.26 8.40 25.03
CA ASP A 526 -30.65 8.41 25.47
C ASP A 526 -31.00 9.58 26.41
N LEU A 527 -29.99 10.36 26.83
CA LEU A 527 -30.20 11.51 27.71
C LEU A 527 -30.83 12.68 26.95
N PRO A 528 -31.73 13.47 27.58
CA PRO A 528 -32.27 14.69 26.97
C PRO A 528 -31.19 15.72 26.59
N SER A 529 -30.10 15.76 27.36
CA SER A 529 -28.92 16.59 27.13
C SER A 529 -27.67 15.86 27.66
N PRO A 530 -26.47 16.08 27.08
CA PRO A 530 -25.21 15.59 27.64
C PRO A 530 -24.93 16.05 29.09
N SER A 531 -25.62 17.07 29.57
CA SER A 531 -25.52 17.59 30.94
C SER A 531 -26.60 17.06 31.89
N SER A 532 -27.49 16.18 31.44
CA SER A 532 -28.57 15.66 32.28
C SER A 532 -28.01 14.85 33.46
N ALA A 533 -28.65 15.00 34.63
CA ALA A 533 -28.42 14.15 35.78
C ALA A 533 -28.78 12.70 35.44
N ARG A 534 -28.00 11.75 35.93
CA ARG A 534 -28.08 10.34 35.51
C ARG A 534 -27.47 9.40 36.55
N GLU A 535 -27.95 8.17 36.59
CA GLU A 535 -27.33 7.16 37.44
C GLU A 535 -25.95 6.76 36.90
N ALA A 536 -24.97 6.68 37.80
CA ALA A 536 -23.62 6.21 37.55
C ALA A 536 -23.11 5.46 38.77
N VAL A 537 -22.11 4.59 38.59
CA VAL A 537 -21.43 3.97 39.73
C VAL A 537 -20.48 5.00 40.33
N ARG A 538 -20.51 5.14 41.66
CA ARG A 538 -19.70 6.10 42.40
C ARG A 538 -18.91 5.39 43.47
N TYR A 539 -17.62 5.70 43.52
CA TYR A 539 -16.73 5.34 44.59
C TYR A 539 -16.22 6.58 45.32
N ARG A 540 -16.26 6.56 46.65
CA ARG A 540 -15.75 7.64 47.52
C ARG A 540 -14.88 7.08 48.62
N VAL A 541 -13.70 7.66 48.81
CA VAL A 541 -12.83 7.35 49.94
C VAL A 541 -12.20 8.60 50.52
N ARG A 542 -12.14 8.66 51.85
CA ARG A 542 -11.48 9.73 52.59
C ARG A 542 -10.00 9.38 52.78
N LEU A 543 -9.12 10.32 52.42
CA LEU A 543 -7.67 10.13 52.42
C LEU A 543 -6.97 11.19 53.28
N ALA A 544 -6.12 10.75 54.21
CA ALA A 544 -5.22 11.63 54.94
C ALA A 544 -4.15 12.26 54.02
N PRO A 545 -3.47 13.34 54.43
CA PRO A 545 -2.39 13.94 53.65
C PRO A 545 -1.32 12.91 53.25
N GLY A 546 -1.02 12.81 51.96
CA GLY A 546 -0.06 11.84 51.43
C GLY A 546 -0.54 10.37 51.43
N GLU A 547 -1.74 10.08 51.94
CA GLU A 547 -2.28 8.72 51.94
C GLU A 547 -2.58 8.24 50.51
N ARG A 548 -2.33 6.94 50.30
CA ARG A 548 -2.63 6.23 49.05
C ARG A 548 -3.68 5.16 49.30
N HIS A 549 -4.61 5.03 48.37
CA HIS A 549 -5.57 3.92 48.35
C HIS A 549 -5.77 3.44 46.91
N ALA A 550 -6.17 2.18 46.73
CA ALA A 550 -6.42 1.61 45.41
C ALA A 550 -7.80 0.97 45.35
N ILE A 551 -8.46 1.10 44.20
CA ILE A 551 -9.67 0.35 43.86
C ILE A 551 -9.42 -0.39 42.55
N ASP A 552 -9.80 -1.66 42.50
CA ASP A 552 -9.66 -2.50 41.30
C ASP A 552 -11.03 -2.72 40.64
N LEU A 553 -11.03 -2.69 39.31
CA LEU A 553 -12.17 -2.91 38.43
C LEU A 553 -11.84 -4.04 37.47
N PHE A 554 -12.72 -5.03 37.38
CA PHE A 554 -12.62 -6.16 36.45
C PHE A 554 -13.80 -6.11 35.48
N VAL A 555 -13.51 -5.85 34.21
CA VAL A 555 -14.50 -5.75 33.12
C VAL A 555 -14.35 -6.97 32.21
N PRO A 556 -15.23 -7.97 32.32
CA PRO A 556 -15.26 -9.06 31.34
C PRO A 556 -15.83 -8.59 30.00
N TYR A 557 -15.42 -9.26 28.93
CA TYR A 557 -15.93 -8.99 27.59
C TYR A 557 -17.40 -9.44 27.41
N ILE A 558 -17.70 -10.63 27.92
CA ILE A 558 -19.03 -11.24 27.90
C ILE A 558 -19.89 -10.70 29.04
N GLU A 559 -21.20 -10.90 28.93
CA GLU A 559 -22.17 -10.46 29.93
C GLU A 559 -22.71 -11.63 30.77
N LEU A 560 -22.85 -12.81 30.19
CA LEU A 560 -23.57 -13.92 30.80
C LEU A 560 -22.60 -14.89 31.44
N PHE A 561 -22.60 -14.93 32.77
CA PHE A 561 -21.67 -15.74 33.56
C PHE A 561 -22.34 -16.98 34.11
N ASP A 562 -21.74 -18.14 33.90
CA ASP A 562 -22.11 -19.33 34.66
C ASP A 562 -21.54 -19.30 36.09
N LYS A 563 -21.82 -20.35 36.87
CA LYS A 563 -21.35 -20.45 38.25
C LYS A 563 -19.82 -20.51 38.35
N GLN A 564 -19.16 -21.22 37.45
CA GLN A 564 -17.71 -21.43 37.50
C GLN A 564 -16.96 -20.15 37.11
N GLU A 565 -17.42 -19.48 36.05
CA GLU A 565 -16.89 -18.18 35.62
C GLU A 565 -17.06 -17.12 36.70
N LEU A 566 -18.21 -17.11 37.39
CA LEU A 566 -18.45 -16.19 38.50
C LEU A 566 -17.50 -16.46 39.67
N GLU A 567 -17.29 -17.73 40.03
CA GLU A 567 -16.34 -18.11 41.08
C GLU A 567 -14.90 -17.74 40.71
N ALA A 568 -14.51 -17.84 39.43
CA ALA A 568 -13.21 -17.42 38.94
C ALA A 568 -13.04 -15.89 39.07
N LEU A 569 -14.03 -15.12 38.58
CA LEU A 569 -14.01 -13.65 38.63
C LEU A 569 -13.88 -13.12 40.06
N LEU A 570 -14.60 -13.73 41.01
CA LEU A 570 -14.56 -13.35 42.43
C LEU A 570 -13.19 -13.58 43.10
N LYS A 571 -12.38 -14.51 42.58
CA LYS A 571 -11.05 -14.84 43.11
C LYS A 571 -9.92 -14.01 42.47
N MET A 572 -10.19 -13.27 41.40
CA MET A 572 -9.16 -12.49 40.70
C MET A 572 -8.55 -11.42 41.63
N SER A 573 -7.25 -11.21 41.48
CA SER A 573 -6.50 -10.14 42.16
C SER A 573 -5.71 -9.36 41.11
N PHE A 574 -5.83 -8.03 41.10
CA PHE A 574 -5.13 -7.20 40.12
C PHE A 574 -3.62 -7.39 40.23
N THR A 575 -3.08 -7.44 41.45
CA THR A 575 -1.64 -7.61 41.69
C THR A 575 -1.11 -8.91 41.06
N ASN A 576 -1.83 -10.02 41.23
CA ASN A 576 -1.42 -11.31 40.68
C ASN A 576 -1.57 -11.33 39.15
N VAL A 577 -2.67 -10.80 38.63
CA VAL A 577 -2.94 -10.71 37.19
C VAL A 577 -1.88 -9.85 36.50
N ALA A 578 -1.58 -8.67 37.02
CA ALA A 578 -0.60 -7.77 36.43
C ALA A 578 0.81 -8.39 36.42
N ALA A 579 1.22 -9.06 37.51
CA ALA A 579 2.50 -9.77 37.56
C ALA A 579 2.57 -10.93 36.55
N SER A 580 1.48 -11.71 36.42
CA SER A 580 1.36 -12.81 35.47
C SER A 580 1.45 -12.33 34.01
N VAL A 581 0.73 -11.24 33.69
CA VAL A 581 0.77 -10.59 32.36
C VAL A 581 2.16 -10.03 32.05
N GLU A 582 2.79 -9.34 33.00
CA GLU A 582 4.14 -8.82 32.84
C GLU A 582 5.14 -9.94 32.55
N GLN A 583 5.13 -10.99 33.38
CA GLN A 583 6.00 -12.14 33.23
C GLN A 583 5.81 -12.79 31.86
N PHE A 584 4.56 -13.07 31.48
CA PHE A 584 4.23 -13.69 30.20
C PHE A 584 4.78 -12.91 29.01
N TRP A 585 4.56 -11.60 28.94
CA TRP A 585 5.00 -10.80 27.79
C TRP A 585 6.52 -10.63 27.74
N ARG A 586 7.19 -10.48 28.88
CA ARG A 586 8.66 -10.47 28.94
C ARG A 586 9.24 -11.80 28.46
N GLU A 587 8.70 -12.92 28.92
CA GLU A 587 9.10 -14.24 28.45
C GLU A 587 8.83 -14.39 26.95
N ARG A 588 7.64 -14.00 26.48
CA ARG A 588 7.22 -14.13 25.07
C ARG A 588 8.14 -13.38 24.11
N VAL A 589 8.51 -12.14 24.43
CA VAL A 589 9.45 -11.32 23.65
C VAL A 589 10.88 -11.87 23.68
N SER A 590 11.28 -12.52 24.77
CA SER A 590 12.65 -13.05 24.92
C SER A 590 12.93 -14.32 24.09
N ARG A 591 11.88 -15.08 23.70
CA ARG A 591 12.00 -16.38 23.00
C ARG A 591 12.61 -16.24 21.60
N GLY A 592 12.15 -15.25 20.84
CA GLY A 592 12.57 -15.02 19.46
C GLY A 592 13.80 -14.11 19.33
N MET A 593 13.91 -13.47 18.17
CA MET A 593 14.91 -12.47 17.86
C MET A 593 14.86 -11.29 18.85
N THR A 594 16.01 -10.88 19.37
CA THR A 594 16.15 -9.63 20.15
C THR A 594 16.80 -8.55 19.31
N TYR A 595 16.43 -7.30 19.59
CA TYR A 595 16.90 -6.12 18.86
C TYR A 595 17.17 -5.00 19.86
N GLU A 596 18.42 -4.53 19.88
CA GLU A 596 18.89 -3.44 20.73
C GLU A 596 19.78 -2.50 19.91
N VAL A 597 19.32 -1.28 19.70
CA VAL A 597 20.05 -0.21 19.00
C VAL A 597 20.04 1.07 19.84
N PRO A 598 20.88 2.07 19.52
CA PRO A 598 20.87 3.35 20.24
C PRO A 598 19.54 4.13 20.20
N ASP A 599 18.68 3.90 19.21
CA ASP A 599 17.34 4.53 19.13
C ASP A 599 16.30 3.77 19.96
N HIS A 600 15.82 4.41 21.04
CA HIS A 600 14.82 3.82 21.94
C HIS A 600 13.47 3.56 21.27
N TYR A 601 12.98 4.46 20.40
CA TYR A 601 11.73 4.26 19.67
C TYR A 601 11.72 2.98 18.84
N LEU A 602 12.85 2.62 18.21
CA LEU A 602 12.96 1.37 17.45
C LEU A 602 12.95 0.17 18.39
N ASN A 603 13.68 0.22 19.51
CA ASN A 603 13.67 -0.87 20.49
C ASN A 603 12.27 -1.10 21.07
N GLU A 604 11.55 -0.03 21.38
CA GLU A 604 10.20 -0.09 21.96
C GLU A 604 9.19 -0.60 20.93
N LEU A 605 9.18 -0.05 19.71
CA LEU A 605 8.34 -0.53 18.62
C LEU A 605 8.59 -2.00 18.29
N PHE A 606 9.85 -2.43 18.22
CA PHE A 606 10.18 -3.83 17.90
C PHE A 606 9.57 -4.82 18.91
N LYS A 607 9.59 -4.46 20.19
CA LYS A 607 9.02 -5.26 21.28
C LYS A 607 7.50 -5.15 21.31
N ALA A 608 6.95 -3.96 21.11
CA ALA A 608 5.50 -3.73 21.14
C ALA A 608 4.77 -4.43 19.99
N ASN A 609 5.34 -4.37 18.78
CA ASN A 609 4.76 -4.96 17.58
C ASN A 609 4.46 -6.47 17.72
N LEU A 610 5.26 -7.24 18.48
CA LEU A 610 4.99 -8.68 18.65
C LEU A 610 3.64 -8.92 19.34
N TRP A 611 3.33 -8.18 20.40
CA TRP A 611 2.05 -8.37 21.07
C TRP A 611 0.89 -7.77 20.28
N HIS A 612 1.09 -6.67 19.52
CA HIS A 612 0.09 -6.18 18.56
C HIS A 612 -0.33 -7.27 17.57
N VAL A 613 0.65 -7.99 16.99
CA VAL A 613 0.39 -9.10 16.06
C VAL A 613 -0.37 -10.23 16.74
N LEU A 614 0.08 -10.66 17.91
CA LEU A 614 -0.48 -11.84 18.58
C LEU A 614 -1.91 -11.62 19.08
N ILE A 615 -2.25 -10.41 19.56
CA ILE A 615 -3.64 -10.11 19.96
C ILE A 615 -4.56 -9.79 18.79
N SER A 616 -4.02 -9.51 17.60
CA SER A 616 -4.83 -9.27 16.39
C SER A 616 -5.13 -10.54 15.60
N THR A 617 -4.62 -11.68 16.09
CA THR A 617 -4.79 -13.00 15.48
C THR A 617 -5.85 -13.76 16.26
N ASP A 618 -6.91 -14.18 15.57
CA ASP A 618 -7.99 -14.96 16.16
C ASP A 618 -7.82 -16.43 15.80
N ILE A 619 -8.25 -17.34 16.66
CA ILE A 619 -8.61 -18.69 16.22
C ILE A 619 -10.10 -18.71 15.92
N ASP A 620 -10.45 -19.13 14.72
CA ASP A 620 -11.85 -19.25 14.34
C ASP A 620 -12.51 -20.45 15.06
N PRO A 621 -13.64 -20.24 15.78
CA PRO A 621 -14.29 -21.29 16.55
C PRO A 621 -14.83 -22.46 15.72
N PHE A 622 -15.09 -22.24 14.42
CA PHE A 622 -15.65 -23.25 13.53
C PHE A 622 -14.56 -24.05 12.80
N THR A 623 -13.66 -23.35 12.11
CA THR A 623 -12.62 -23.97 11.27
C THR A 623 -11.35 -24.34 12.04
N ARG A 624 -11.15 -23.80 13.25
CA ARG A 624 -9.89 -23.90 14.03
C ARG A 624 -8.68 -23.25 13.34
N GLN A 625 -8.93 -22.45 12.29
CA GLN A 625 -7.89 -21.77 11.52
C GLN A 625 -7.52 -20.43 12.16
N TYR A 626 -6.27 -20.01 11.99
CA TYR A 626 -5.77 -18.73 12.49
C TYR A 626 -6.12 -17.62 11.50
N GLN A 627 -6.77 -16.58 11.99
CA GLN A 627 -7.31 -15.48 11.19
C GLN A 627 -6.62 -14.19 11.61
N HIS A 628 -5.84 -13.59 10.70
CA HIS A 628 -5.14 -12.34 10.96
C HIS A 628 -5.70 -11.24 10.08
N GLY A 629 -6.51 -10.38 10.70
CA GLY A 629 -7.04 -9.19 10.06
C GLY A 629 -5.94 -8.16 9.84
N ALA A 630 -6.11 -7.28 8.85
CA ALA A 630 -5.15 -6.20 8.61
C ALA A 630 -5.00 -5.22 9.79
N ALA A 631 -6.03 -5.12 10.61
CA ALA A 631 -5.99 -4.44 11.91
C ALA A 631 -6.80 -5.25 12.91
N THR A 632 -6.60 -4.97 14.21
CA THR A 632 -7.26 -5.70 15.30
C THR A 632 -8.78 -5.68 15.18
N HIS A 633 -9.38 -4.53 14.88
CA HIS A 633 -10.81 -4.40 14.63
C HIS A 633 -11.08 -3.97 13.18
N HIS A 634 -12.34 -4.13 12.75
CA HIS A 634 -12.88 -3.71 11.45
C HIS A 634 -12.35 -4.44 10.22
N TYR A 635 -11.08 -4.83 10.22
CA TYR A 635 -10.47 -5.45 9.07
C TYR A 635 -10.55 -6.97 9.10
N ARG A 636 -10.88 -7.47 7.92
CA ARG A 636 -10.80 -8.86 7.52
C ARG A 636 -9.38 -9.17 7.04
N ASN A 637 -9.16 -10.40 6.60
CA ASN A 637 -7.87 -10.85 6.14
C ASN A 637 -7.66 -10.45 4.67
N TYR A 638 -6.55 -9.75 4.44
CA TYR A 638 -5.95 -9.52 3.12
C TYR A 638 -4.69 -10.38 3.02
N LEU A 639 -4.63 -11.33 2.08
CA LEU A 639 -3.53 -12.33 2.05
C LEU A 639 -2.16 -11.69 1.83
N ASN A 640 -2.06 -10.64 1.01
CA ASN A 640 -0.80 -9.91 0.82
C ASN A 640 -0.29 -9.34 2.15
N GLU A 641 -1.20 -8.78 2.94
CA GLU A 641 -0.89 -8.18 4.22
C GLU A 641 -0.60 -9.22 5.31
N THR A 642 -1.40 -10.29 5.38
CA THR A 642 -1.11 -11.45 6.24
C THR A 642 0.26 -12.06 5.91
N ALA A 643 0.64 -12.09 4.64
CA ALA A 643 1.98 -12.52 4.22
C ALA A 643 3.09 -11.58 4.73
N MET A 644 2.87 -10.26 4.80
CA MET A 644 3.84 -9.34 5.41
C MET A 644 4.02 -9.64 6.91
N VAL A 645 2.93 -9.94 7.62
CA VAL A 645 2.98 -10.32 9.03
C VAL A 645 3.71 -11.65 9.21
N ALA A 646 3.35 -12.67 8.43
CA ALA A 646 4.00 -13.97 8.46
C ALA A 646 5.51 -13.84 8.21
N ARG A 647 5.94 -13.06 7.20
CA ARG A 647 7.38 -12.83 6.95
C ARG A 647 8.10 -12.11 8.09
N SER A 648 7.47 -11.17 8.77
CA SER A 648 8.03 -10.54 9.98
C SER A 648 8.24 -11.57 11.10
N LEU A 649 7.27 -12.46 11.29
CA LEU A 649 7.36 -13.57 12.24
C LEU A 649 8.47 -14.57 11.85
N GLU A 650 8.61 -14.91 10.57
CA GLU A 650 9.73 -15.73 10.08
C GLU A 650 11.09 -15.14 10.45
N MET A 651 11.30 -13.84 10.19
CA MET A 651 12.57 -13.15 10.52
C MET A 651 12.86 -13.12 12.02
N ARG A 652 11.81 -13.14 12.86
CA ARG A 652 11.91 -13.22 14.32
C ARG A 652 12.18 -14.64 14.85
N GLY A 653 12.08 -15.67 14.00
CA GLY A 653 12.16 -17.08 14.38
C GLY A 653 10.82 -17.68 14.85
N GLU A 654 9.70 -16.99 14.65
CA GLU A 654 8.34 -17.42 15.00
C GLU A 654 7.72 -18.27 13.87
N HIS A 655 8.48 -19.26 13.38
CA HIS A 655 8.17 -20.01 12.18
C HIS A 655 6.81 -20.72 12.24
N GLU A 656 6.45 -21.30 13.40
CA GLU A 656 5.18 -22.02 13.57
C GLU A 656 3.99 -21.07 13.46
N THR A 657 4.03 -19.91 14.12
CA THR A 657 2.97 -18.90 14.02
C THR A 657 2.86 -18.36 12.60
N ALA A 658 3.99 -18.10 11.93
CA ALA A 658 4.00 -17.65 10.54
C ALA A 658 3.31 -18.65 9.59
N ALA A 659 3.60 -19.96 9.73
CA ALA A 659 2.97 -21.01 8.94
C ALA A 659 1.46 -21.05 9.13
N LEU A 660 0.98 -20.97 10.37
CA LEU A 660 -0.44 -21.05 10.70
C LEU A 660 -1.27 -19.95 10.00
N LEU A 661 -0.72 -18.74 9.88
CA LEU A 661 -1.39 -17.63 9.19
C LEU A 661 -1.59 -17.91 7.68
N ILE A 662 -0.62 -18.55 7.05
CA ILE A 662 -0.65 -18.85 5.61
C ILE A 662 -1.46 -20.11 5.32
N GLU A 663 -1.44 -21.09 6.22
CA GLU A 663 -2.17 -22.36 6.08
C GLU A 663 -3.68 -22.17 5.95
N THR A 664 -4.25 -21.13 6.56
CA THR A 664 -5.66 -20.73 6.38
C THR A 664 -6.02 -20.57 4.90
N PHE A 665 -5.21 -19.85 4.13
CA PHE A 665 -5.47 -19.62 2.71
C PHE A 665 -5.15 -20.83 1.84
N LEU A 666 -4.15 -21.62 2.22
CA LEU A 666 -3.86 -22.89 1.56
C LEU A 666 -5.04 -23.85 1.72
N ALA A 667 -5.62 -23.96 2.92
CA ALA A 667 -6.76 -24.83 3.20
C ALA A 667 -7.98 -24.46 2.35
N ASN A 668 -8.21 -23.16 2.14
CA ASN A 668 -9.33 -22.61 1.38
C ASN A 668 -9.01 -22.29 -0.10
N GLN A 669 -7.93 -22.88 -0.65
CA GLN A 669 -7.54 -22.70 -2.04
C GLN A 669 -8.68 -23.06 -3.00
N SER A 670 -8.90 -22.24 -4.03
CA SER A 670 -9.96 -22.40 -5.05
C SER A 670 -11.40 -22.17 -4.58
N VAL A 671 -11.64 -21.81 -3.32
CA VAL A 671 -12.99 -21.47 -2.84
C VAL A 671 -13.52 -20.23 -3.57
N LYS A 672 -12.69 -19.18 -3.67
CA LYS A 672 -13.00 -17.91 -4.36
C LYS A 672 -12.08 -17.64 -5.54
N GLY A 673 -12.64 -17.03 -6.59
CA GLY A 673 -11.87 -16.48 -7.71
C GLY A 673 -11.46 -15.02 -7.43
N LEU A 674 -10.38 -14.58 -8.06
CA LEU A 674 -9.94 -13.19 -8.01
C LEU A 674 -10.78 -12.32 -8.98
N PRO A 675 -11.05 -11.05 -8.64
CA PRO A 675 -11.78 -10.12 -9.51
C PRO A 675 -10.92 -9.71 -10.72
N GLY A 676 -11.51 -9.80 -11.91
CA GLY A 676 -10.85 -9.51 -13.16
C GLY A 676 -11.33 -10.42 -14.28
N ASN A 677 -10.64 -10.36 -15.41
CA ASN A 677 -10.91 -11.19 -16.59
C ASN A 677 -10.23 -12.57 -16.52
N PHE A 678 -10.19 -13.17 -15.33
CA PHE A 678 -9.65 -14.51 -15.12
C PHE A 678 -10.69 -15.58 -15.50
N ARG A 679 -10.22 -16.70 -16.05
CA ARG A 679 -11.09 -17.78 -16.57
C ARG A 679 -11.41 -18.84 -15.52
N SER A 680 -10.52 -19.05 -14.56
CA SER A 680 -10.66 -20.08 -13.54
C SER A 680 -10.36 -19.53 -12.14
N LYS A 681 -10.87 -20.22 -11.12
CA LYS A 681 -10.47 -20.06 -9.72
C LYS A 681 -9.59 -21.20 -9.20
N GLU A 682 -9.34 -22.22 -10.02
CA GLU A 682 -8.61 -23.42 -9.60
C GLU A 682 -7.14 -23.11 -9.35
N GLY A 683 -6.70 -23.31 -8.10
CA GLY A 683 -5.36 -22.94 -7.63
C GLY A 683 -5.28 -21.57 -6.97
N VAL A 684 -6.33 -20.74 -7.02
CA VAL A 684 -6.33 -19.39 -6.47
C VAL A 684 -6.21 -19.41 -4.94
N LEU A 685 -5.36 -18.52 -4.42
CA LEU A 685 -5.17 -18.25 -2.99
C LEU A 685 -5.81 -16.89 -2.70
N TYR A 686 -6.99 -16.90 -2.10
CA TYR A 686 -7.74 -15.68 -1.81
C TYR A 686 -8.65 -15.86 -0.59
N ALA A 687 -9.45 -16.93 -0.55
CA ALA A 687 -10.36 -17.17 0.56
C ALA A 687 -9.61 -17.50 1.86
N ALA A 688 -10.09 -16.92 2.97
CA ALA A 688 -9.70 -17.22 4.34
C ALA A 688 -10.71 -18.11 5.09
N HIS A 689 -11.86 -18.41 4.46
CA HIS A 689 -12.91 -19.26 5.02
C HIS A 689 -13.55 -20.15 3.93
N PRO A 690 -13.99 -21.38 4.25
CA PRO A 690 -14.55 -22.30 3.27
C PRO A 690 -16.03 -22.07 2.93
N GLU A 691 -16.79 -21.41 3.81
CA GLU A 691 -18.24 -21.21 3.66
C GLU A 691 -18.63 -19.76 3.41
N GLU A 692 -19.85 -19.58 2.87
CA GLU A 692 -20.52 -18.28 2.72
C GLU A 692 -21.72 -18.18 3.70
N PRO A 693 -21.99 -17.01 4.31
CA PRO A 693 -21.23 -15.77 4.16
C PRO A 693 -19.85 -15.86 4.82
N ASP A 694 -18.82 -15.48 4.07
CA ASP A 694 -17.45 -15.52 4.54
C ASP A 694 -17.15 -14.37 5.53
N PRO A 695 -16.81 -14.68 6.80
CA PRO A 695 -16.57 -13.68 7.82
C PRO A 695 -15.18 -13.05 7.75
N TYR A 696 -14.20 -13.70 7.10
CA TYR A 696 -12.78 -13.32 7.20
C TYR A 696 -12.15 -12.87 5.89
N THR A 697 -12.66 -13.24 4.72
CA THR A 697 -12.05 -12.77 3.47
C THR A 697 -12.45 -11.32 3.21
N ALA A 698 -11.44 -10.47 3.02
CA ALA A 698 -11.60 -9.07 2.63
C ALA A 698 -11.73 -8.91 1.10
N GLN A 699 -11.46 -7.72 0.55
CA GLN A 699 -11.54 -7.44 -0.89
C GLN A 699 -10.49 -8.24 -1.70
N GLY A 700 -10.78 -8.46 -2.99
CA GLY A 700 -9.99 -9.34 -3.86
C GLY A 700 -8.80 -8.69 -4.51
N TYR A 701 -7.78 -8.29 -3.74
CA TYR A 701 -6.57 -7.75 -4.34
C TYR A 701 -5.87 -8.84 -5.15
N ASN A 702 -5.62 -8.60 -6.44
CA ASN A 702 -5.01 -9.63 -7.29
C ASN A 702 -3.62 -10.02 -6.79
N MET A 703 -2.88 -9.08 -6.20
CA MET A 703 -1.57 -9.37 -5.59
C MET A 703 -1.61 -10.45 -4.50
N HIS A 704 -2.76 -10.73 -3.87
CA HIS A 704 -2.93 -11.80 -2.87
C HIS A 704 -2.29 -13.12 -3.31
N HIS A 705 -2.54 -13.53 -4.55
CA HIS A 705 -2.13 -14.83 -5.03
C HIS A 705 -0.60 -14.96 -5.13
N GLY A 706 0.08 -13.90 -5.58
CA GLY A 706 1.55 -13.85 -5.64
C GLY A 706 2.19 -13.85 -4.26
N PHE A 707 1.69 -13.02 -3.34
CA PHE A 707 2.14 -12.98 -1.96
C PHE A 707 1.92 -14.30 -1.21
N GLY A 708 0.79 -14.96 -1.42
CA GLY A 708 0.49 -16.25 -0.82
C GLY A 708 1.48 -17.34 -1.24
N MET A 709 1.79 -17.44 -2.54
CA MET A 709 2.84 -18.34 -3.04
C MET A 709 4.21 -17.99 -2.45
N TRP A 710 4.54 -16.69 -2.40
CA TRP A 710 5.80 -16.21 -1.87
C TRP A 710 6.00 -16.61 -0.41
N ALA A 711 5.07 -16.27 0.47
CA ALA A 711 5.18 -16.57 1.90
C ALA A 711 5.18 -18.08 2.18
N ALA A 712 4.29 -18.84 1.53
CA ALA A 712 4.22 -20.29 1.70
C ALA A 712 5.50 -21.01 1.24
N ALA A 713 6.11 -20.56 0.13
CA ALA A 713 7.37 -21.14 -0.35
C ALA A 713 8.57 -20.71 0.52
N GLU A 714 8.61 -19.45 0.96
CA GLU A 714 9.69 -18.95 1.81
C GLU A 714 9.73 -19.61 3.19
N HIS A 715 8.59 -20.05 3.75
CA HIS A 715 8.58 -20.81 5.01
C HIS A 715 9.56 -22.00 4.97
N TYR A 716 9.63 -22.73 3.84
CA TYR A 716 10.62 -23.79 3.66
C TYR A 716 12.06 -23.25 3.60
N LEU A 717 12.30 -22.09 2.99
CA LEU A 717 13.64 -21.50 2.91
C LEU A 717 14.16 -21.04 4.28
N TRP A 718 13.27 -20.63 5.19
CA TRP A 718 13.59 -20.30 6.58
C TRP A 718 13.86 -21.56 7.42
N THR A 719 12.97 -22.56 7.34
CA THR A 719 12.95 -23.71 8.28
C THR A 719 13.70 -24.94 7.78
N ARG A 720 13.85 -25.07 6.45
CA ARG A 720 14.29 -26.29 5.76
C ARG A 720 13.41 -27.52 6.03
N ASP A 721 12.18 -27.33 6.50
CA ASP A 721 11.24 -28.42 6.78
C ASP A 721 10.70 -29.03 5.47
N ILE A 722 11.30 -30.14 5.06
CA ILE A 722 10.89 -30.89 3.88
C ILE A 722 9.48 -31.49 4.01
N ARG A 723 9.02 -31.80 5.23
CA ARG A 723 7.71 -32.41 5.46
C ARG A 723 6.61 -31.40 5.25
N TYR A 724 6.81 -30.18 5.76
CA TYR A 724 5.94 -29.05 5.46
C TYR A 724 5.80 -28.87 3.94
N LEU A 725 6.93 -28.73 3.23
CA LEU A 725 6.90 -28.47 1.80
C LEU A 725 6.27 -29.64 1.03
N ALA A 726 6.57 -30.88 1.40
CA ALA A 726 5.99 -32.06 0.77
C ALA A 726 4.46 -32.09 0.88
N ARG A 727 3.91 -31.69 2.03
CA ARG A 727 2.46 -31.59 2.27
C ARG A 727 1.81 -30.52 1.39
N ILE A 728 2.45 -29.36 1.20
CA ILE A 728 1.84 -28.22 0.50
C ILE A 728 2.21 -28.12 -0.99
N ALA A 729 3.22 -28.86 -1.46
CA ALA A 729 3.72 -28.81 -2.84
C ALA A 729 2.62 -28.94 -3.92
N PRO A 730 1.59 -29.81 -3.79
CA PRO A 730 0.50 -29.87 -4.77
C PRO A 730 -0.28 -28.54 -4.87
N ARG A 731 -0.51 -27.86 -3.74
CA ARG A 731 -1.23 -26.58 -3.69
C ARG A 731 -0.40 -25.46 -4.30
N LEU A 732 0.91 -25.41 -4.02
CA LEU A 732 1.84 -24.46 -4.64
C LEU A 732 1.95 -24.66 -6.16
N LEU A 733 1.98 -25.92 -6.61
CA LEU A 733 2.01 -26.24 -8.03
C LEU A 733 0.71 -25.82 -8.74
N ALA A 734 -0.45 -26.05 -8.10
CA ALA A 734 -1.75 -25.59 -8.61
C ALA A 734 -1.80 -24.07 -8.71
N ALA A 735 -1.31 -23.35 -7.70
CA ALA A 735 -1.23 -21.90 -7.70
C ALA A 735 -0.35 -21.37 -8.86
N ALA A 736 0.87 -21.89 -9.01
CA ALA A 736 1.75 -21.48 -10.11
C ALA A 736 1.15 -21.82 -11.50
N ASN A 737 0.47 -22.96 -11.63
CA ASN A 737 -0.22 -23.34 -12.86
C ASN A 737 -1.37 -22.38 -13.22
N TRP A 738 -2.09 -21.86 -12.23
CA TRP A 738 -3.13 -20.87 -12.47
C TRP A 738 -2.56 -19.64 -13.20
N VAL A 739 -1.47 -19.06 -12.69
CA VAL A 739 -0.79 -17.93 -13.34
C VAL A 739 -0.35 -18.29 -14.77
N ILE A 740 0.29 -19.45 -14.97
CA ILE A 740 0.75 -19.92 -16.29
C ILE A 740 -0.41 -20.01 -17.29
N ASN A 741 -1.56 -20.52 -16.85
CA ASN A 741 -2.73 -20.75 -17.70
C ASN A 741 -3.47 -19.44 -18.03
N GLU A 742 -3.69 -18.58 -17.03
CA GLU A 742 -4.41 -17.32 -17.21
C GLU A 742 -3.68 -16.36 -18.17
N ARG A 743 -2.35 -16.31 -18.07
CA ARG A 743 -1.49 -15.50 -18.95
C ARG A 743 -1.54 -15.90 -20.42
N GLN A 744 -2.01 -17.10 -20.78
CA GLN A 744 -2.15 -17.48 -22.19
C GLN A 744 -3.19 -16.60 -22.91
N SER A 745 -4.16 -16.04 -22.18
CA SER A 745 -5.19 -15.17 -22.76
C SER A 745 -4.65 -13.84 -23.28
N THR A 746 -3.51 -13.37 -22.76
CA THR A 746 -2.90 -12.08 -23.13
C THR A 746 -1.80 -12.24 -24.18
N LYS A 747 -1.34 -13.48 -24.48
CA LYS A 747 -0.33 -13.76 -25.51
C LYS A 747 -0.88 -13.57 -26.93
N THR A 748 -1.25 -12.33 -27.23
CA THR A 748 -1.91 -11.91 -28.47
C THR A 748 -1.03 -10.94 -29.25
N THR A 749 -1.17 -10.96 -30.57
CA THR A 749 -0.45 -10.06 -31.46
C THR A 749 -1.42 -9.10 -32.13
N ASP A 750 -0.92 -7.95 -32.54
CA ASP A 750 -1.64 -7.04 -33.43
C ASP A 750 -1.74 -7.64 -34.85
N PRO A 751 -2.53 -7.05 -35.76
CA PRO A 751 -2.65 -7.54 -37.14
C PRO A 751 -1.33 -7.55 -37.94
N ALA A 752 -0.31 -6.82 -37.48
CA ALA A 752 1.04 -6.82 -38.07
C ALA A 752 1.96 -7.91 -37.46
N GLY A 753 1.43 -8.75 -36.56
CA GLY A 753 2.17 -9.82 -35.89
C GLY A 753 3.07 -9.33 -34.74
N ARG A 754 2.97 -8.05 -34.35
CA ARG A 754 3.73 -7.50 -33.21
C ARG A 754 3.03 -7.87 -31.91
N ARG A 755 3.80 -8.14 -30.87
CA ARG A 755 3.24 -8.37 -29.52
C ARG A 755 2.49 -7.12 -29.07
N ARG A 756 1.28 -7.29 -28.53
CA ARG A 756 0.59 -6.20 -27.85
C ARG A 756 1.34 -5.83 -26.56
N PRO A 757 1.21 -4.59 -26.05
CA PRO A 757 1.89 -4.17 -24.82
C PRO A 757 1.61 -5.09 -23.62
N GLU A 758 0.41 -5.67 -23.53
CA GLU A 758 -0.01 -6.61 -22.47
C GLU A 758 0.43 -8.07 -22.70
N PHE A 759 1.21 -8.37 -23.75
CA PHE A 759 1.58 -9.74 -24.12
C PHE A 759 2.25 -10.50 -22.97
N GLY A 760 1.63 -11.60 -22.55
CA GLY A 760 2.19 -12.51 -21.55
C GLY A 760 2.06 -12.02 -20.11
N LEU A 761 1.40 -10.89 -19.86
CA LEU A 761 0.97 -10.45 -18.53
C LEU A 761 -0.25 -11.25 -18.04
N ALA A 762 -0.59 -11.13 -16.76
CA ALA A 762 -1.85 -11.61 -16.24
C ALA A 762 -3.05 -10.89 -16.91
N PRO A 763 -4.22 -11.54 -16.99
CA PRO A 763 -5.45 -10.85 -17.39
C PRO A 763 -5.69 -9.57 -16.58
N ALA A 764 -6.33 -8.59 -17.22
CA ALA A 764 -6.71 -7.35 -16.54
C ALA A 764 -7.63 -7.63 -15.35
N GLY A 765 -7.36 -6.98 -14.22
CA GLY A 765 -8.15 -7.10 -13.00
C GLY A 765 -7.76 -6.03 -11.99
N ASP A 766 -8.34 -6.11 -10.79
CA ASP A 766 -8.12 -5.15 -9.72
C ASP A 766 -6.65 -5.09 -9.30
N LEU A 767 -6.21 -3.90 -8.84
CA LEU A 767 -4.90 -3.72 -8.23
C LEU A 767 -4.97 -4.05 -6.73
N GLU A 768 -5.78 -3.28 -6.02
CA GLU A 768 -5.93 -3.30 -4.56
C GLU A 768 -7.29 -2.65 -4.17
N ASP A 769 -7.29 -1.54 -3.42
CA ASP A 769 -8.46 -0.73 -3.02
C ASP A 769 -9.23 -0.11 -4.19
N VAL A 770 -8.73 -0.33 -5.41
CA VAL A 770 -9.23 0.21 -6.66
C VAL A 770 -9.65 -0.92 -7.61
N GLU A 771 -10.90 -0.83 -8.06
CA GLU A 771 -11.65 -1.94 -8.67
C GLU A 771 -11.67 -1.91 -10.22
N GLU A 772 -10.81 -1.13 -10.87
CA GLU A 772 -10.72 -1.16 -12.33
C GLU A 772 -9.89 -2.32 -12.86
N TYR A 773 -10.36 -2.91 -13.96
CA TYR A 773 -9.69 -4.04 -14.58
C TYR A 773 -8.66 -3.52 -15.57
N LEU A 774 -7.40 -3.39 -15.12
CA LEU A 774 -6.27 -2.95 -15.95
C LEU A 774 -5.05 -3.87 -15.75
N TYR A 775 -3.99 -3.65 -16.52
CA TYR A 775 -2.77 -4.47 -16.50
C TYR A 775 -1.68 -3.81 -15.65
N TYR A 776 -1.66 -4.15 -14.36
CA TYR A 776 -0.78 -3.54 -13.37
C TYR A 776 0.55 -4.27 -13.20
N TYR A 777 1.66 -3.53 -13.31
CA TYR A 777 2.99 -4.13 -13.19
C TYR A 777 3.30 -4.64 -11.78
N ALA A 778 2.74 -4.02 -10.73
CA ALA A 778 2.87 -4.51 -9.37
C ALA A 778 2.27 -5.93 -9.21
N THR A 779 1.08 -6.16 -9.76
CA THR A 779 0.41 -7.47 -9.73
C THR A 779 1.25 -8.56 -10.41
N ASP A 780 1.70 -8.30 -11.65
CA ASP A 780 2.55 -9.24 -12.38
C ASP A 780 3.90 -9.48 -11.68
N ALA A 781 4.49 -8.45 -11.07
CA ALA A 781 5.74 -8.55 -10.32
C ALA A 781 5.62 -9.52 -9.13
N TYR A 782 4.51 -9.46 -8.37
CA TYR A 782 4.29 -10.37 -7.24
C TYR A 782 3.88 -11.78 -7.68
N TYR A 783 3.17 -11.94 -8.80
CA TYR A 783 2.95 -13.26 -9.40
C TYR A 783 4.27 -13.91 -9.82
N HIS A 784 5.14 -13.16 -10.48
CA HIS A 784 6.48 -13.60 -10.83
C HIS A 784 7.29 -13.99 -9.59
N LEU A 785 7.31 -13.15 -8.54
CA LEU A 785 8.03 -13.43 -7.29
C LEU A 785 7.53 -14.70 -6.61
N GLY A 786 6.21 -14.87 -6.49
CA GLY A 786 5.60 -16.07 -5.92
C GLY A 786 6.01 -17.33 -6.68
N MET A 787 5.90 -17.32 -8.02
CA MET A 787 6.34 -18.44 -8.86
C MET A 787 7.84 -18.74 -8.73
N LYS A 788 8.68 -17.70 -8.71
CA LYS A 788 10.13 -17.81 -8.54
C LYS A 788 10.48 -18.49 -7.22
N ARG A 789 9.84 -18.08 -6.13
CA ARG A 789 10.07 -18.64 -4.80
C ARG A 789 9.59 -20.08 -4.68
N VAL A 790 8.47 -20.45 -5.31
CA VAL A 790 8.05 -21.86 -5.42
C VAL A 790 9.09 -22.69 -6.19
N ALA A 791 9.58 -22.20 -7.32
CA ALA A 791 10.61 -22.90 -8.11
C ALA A 791 11.91 -23.09 -7.30
N GLN A 792 12.34 -22.04 -6.58
CA GLN A 792 13.52 -22.08 -5.71
C GLN A 792 13.34 -23.07 -4.55
N ALA A 793 12.22 -23.01 -3.83
CA ALA A 793 11.92 -23.92 -2.73
C ALA A 793 11.92 -25.38 -3.20
N PHE A 794 11.33 -25.67 -4.36
CA PHE A 794 11.34 -27.02 -4.94
C PHE A 794 12.73 -27.48 -5.36
N ALA A 795 13.53 -26.61 -5.97
CA ALA A 795 14.90 -26.94 -6.36
C ALA A 795 15.77 -27.26 -5.12
N GLU A 796 15.76 -26.36 -4.13
CA GLU A 796 16.54 -26.53 -2.90
C GLU A 796 16.06 -27.75 -2.08
N ALA A 797 14.76 -28.03 -2.07
CA ALA A 797 14.19 -29.21 -1.42
C ALA A 797 14.64 -30.52 -2.03
N VAL A 798 14.79 -30.58 -3.35
CA VAL A 798 15.28 -31.76 -4.05
C VAL A 798 16.75 -32.03 -3.72
N ASP A 799 17.55 -30.97 -3.62
CA ASP A 799 18.96 -31.09 -3.23
C ASP A 799 19.06 -31.52 -1.76
N HIS A 800 18.34 -30.86 -0.85
CA HIS A 800 18.30 -31.20 0.58
C HIS A 800 17.78 -32.64 0.83
N ALA A 801 16.74 -33.09 0.11
CA ALA A 801 16.19 -34.43 0.26
C ALA A 801 17.23 -35.54 0.01
N SER A 802 18.22 -35.29 -0.86
CA SER A 802 19.30 -36.24 -1.15
C SER A 802 20.25 -36.44 0.04
N GLU A 803 20.33 -35.46 0.93
CA GLU A 803 21.19 -35.44 2.12
C GLU A 803 20.49 -36.02 3.35
N LEU A 804 19.15 -36.11 3.34
CA LEU A 804 18.36 -36.62 4.46
C LEU A 804 18.48 -38.15 4.62
N PRO A 805 18.46 -38.66 5.87
CA PRO A 805 18.42 -40.09 6.15
C PRO A 805 17.06 -40.69 5.74
N ALA A 806 17.03 -41.99 5.42
CA ALA A 806 15.86 -42.70 4.89
C ALA A 806 14.50 -42.39 5.58
N PRO A 807 14.35 -42.38 6.92
CA PRO A 807 13.05 -42.09 7.56
C PRO A 807 12.60 -40.63 7.48
N ALA A 808 13.50 -39.70 7.14
CA ALA A 808 13.19 -38.28 6.94
C ALA A 808 13.13 -37.90 5.45
N ARG A 809 13.55 -38.80 4.55
CA ARG A 809 13.56 -38.59 3.12
C ARG A 809 12.15 -38.77 2.52
N PRO A 810 11.69 -37.85 1.66
CA PRO A 810 10.43 -38.03 0.95
C PRO A 810 10.50 -39.18 -0.07
N PRO A 811 9.37 -39.78 -0.49
CA PRO A 811 9.35 -40.85 -1.49
C PRO A 811 10.01 -40.46 -2.82
N ASP A 812 10.67 -41.41 -3.50
CA ASP A 812 11.35 -41.16 -4.79
C ASP A 812 10.42 -40.56 -5.86
N ARG A 813 9.15 -40.98 -5.84
CA ARG A 813 8.11 -40.43 -6.72
C ARG A 813 7.91 -38.93 -6.48
N TRP A 814 7.76 -38.52 -5.22
CA TRP A 814 7.62 -37.12 -4.85
C TRP A 814 8.84 -36.32 -5.31
N THR A 815 10.05 -36.82 -5.03
CA THR A 815 11.31 -36.16 -5.42
C THR A 815 11.40 -35.97 -6.94
N SER A 816 10.97 -36.98 -7.72
CA SER A 816 10.97 -36.92 -9.17
C SER A 816 9.96 -35.92 -9.73
N GLU A 817 8.74 -35.91 -9.19
CA GLU A 817 7.67 -34.97 -9.57
C GLU A 817 8.06 -33.52 -9.24
N VAL A 818 8.59 -33.28 -8.02
CA VAL A 818 9.04 -31.95 -7.59
C VAL A 818 10.25 -31.48 -8.38
N ARG A 819 11.22 -32.35 -8.70
CA ARG A 819 12.36 -32.00 -9.57
C ARG A 819 11.89 -31.57 -10.97
N ALA A 820 10.94 -32.30 -11.54
CA ALA A 820 10.36 -31.95 -12.84
C ALA A 820 9.60 -30.61 -12.78
N ALA A 821 8.81 -30.40 -11.72
CA ALA A 821 8.11 -29.16 -11.47
C ALA A 821 9.08 -27.98 -11.30
N ALA A 822 10.14 -28.10 -10.50
CA ALA A 822 11.15 -27.06 -10.30
C ALA A 822 11.78 -26.62 -11.63
N LYS A 823 12.21 -27.56 -12.47
CA LYS A 823 12.79 -27.27 -13.78
C LYS A 823 11.81 -26.56 -14.71
N ARG A 824 10.55 -27.01 -14.75
CA ARG A 824 9.50 -26.38 -15.57
C ARG A 824 9.20 -24.97 -15.07
N LEU A 825 8.94 -24.81 -13.77
CA LEU A 825 8.59 -23.53 -13.16
C LEU A 825 9.72 -22.51 -13.28
N THR A 826 10.99 -22.93 -13.18
CA THR A 826 12.14 -22.04 -13.44
C THR A 826 12.05 -21.45 -14.86
N LYS A 827 11.81 -22.28 -15.88
CA LYS A 827 11.67 -21.82 -17.27
C LYS A 827 10.45 -20.90 -17.47
N GLU A 828 9.30 -21.26 -16.90
CA GLU A 828 8.07 -20.47 -16.99
C GLU A 828 8.19 -19.11 -16.29
N THR A 829 8.90 -19.08 -15.16
CA THR A 829 9.18 -17.86 -14.39
C THR A 829 10.08 -16.93 -15.18
N GLU A 830 11.18 -17.43 -15.77
CA GLU A 830 12.02 -16.58 -16.63
C GLU A 830 11.31 -16.11 -17.89
N SER A 831 10.48 -16.95 -18.52
CA SER A 831 9.65 -16.49 -19.63
C SER A 831 8.68 -15.38 -19.18
N PHE A 832 8.15 -15.45 -17.96
CA PHE A 832 7.27 -14.41 -17.43
C PHE A 832 8.02 -13.11 -17.19
N ARG A 833 9.19 -13.19 -16.56
CA ARG A 833 10.06 -12.05 -16.33
C ARG A 833 10.37 -11.31 -17.63
N GLU A 834 10.72 -12.03 -18.69
CA GLU A 834 10.99 -11.43 -20.01
C GLU A 834 9.74 -10.82 -20.67
N ASP A 835 8.58 -11.44 -20.53
CA ASP A 835 7.31 -10.86 -21.03
C ASP A 835 6.97 -9.56 -20.28
N ILE A 836 7.15 -9.51 -18.96
CA ILE A 836 6.97 -8.29 -18.15
C ILE A 836 7.97 -7.20 -18.57
N ARG A 837 9.26 -7.54 -18.70
CA ARG A 837 10.31 -6.59 -19.11
C ARG A 837 10.00 -5.99 -20.49
N ALA A 838 9.61 -6.82 -21.45
CA ALA A 838 9.24 -6.37 -22.79
C ALA A 838 8.03 -5.42 -22.77
N SER A 839 7.01 -5.71 -21.95
CA SER A 839 5.88 -4.83 -21.75
C SER A 839 6.29 -3.48 -21.15
N VAL A 840 7.09 -3.49 -20.08
CA VAL A 840 7.57 -2.26 -19.43
C VAL A 840 8.41 -1.42 -20.40
N ALA A 841 9.32 -2.03 -21.16
CA ALA A 841 10.14 -1.34 -22.14
C ALA A 841 9.29 -0.68 -23.25
N GLU A 842 8.23 -1.35 -23.71
CA GLU A 842 7.28 -0.76 -24.67
C GLU A 842 6.51 0.42 -24.06
N SER A 843 6.05 0.28 -22.81
CA SER A 843 5.33 1.34 -22.11
C SER A 843 6.23 2.55 -21.84
N VAL A 844 7.49 2.34 -21.43
CA VAL A 844 8.49 3.42 -21.24
C VAL A 844 8.77 4.14 -22.55
N ALA A 845 8.99 3.39 -23.63
CA ALA A 845 9.28 3.98 -24.94
C ALA A 845 8.11 4.82 -25.46
N THR A 846 6.87 4.40 -25.21
CA THR A 846 5.68 5.05 -25.76
C THR A 846 5.06 6.11 -24.85
N SER A 847 5.45 6.17 -23.58
CA SER A 847 5.02 7.19 -22.64
C SER A 847 5.92 8.43 -22.72
N PRO A 848 5.34 9.64 -22.83
CA PRO A 848 6.13 10.85 -22.86
C PRO A 848 6.99 11.08 -21.62
N VAL A 849 8.16 11.67 -21.82
CA VAL A 849 9.07 12.09 -20.76
C VAL A 849 8.38 13.04 -19.77
N VAL A 850 8.77 12.94 -18.50
CA VAL A 850 8.27 13.77 -17.39
C VAL A 850 9.34 14.76 -16.94
N ARG A 851 8.90 15.96 -16.52
CA ARG A 851 9.78 17.04 -16.03
C ARG A 851 10.07 16.82 -14.55
N LEU A 852 11.32 16.98 -14.13
CA LEU A 852 11.77 16.97 -12.73
C LEU A 852 11.84 18.38 -12.14
N ARG A 853 12.14 18.51 -10.83
CA ARG A 853 12.19 19.82 -10.16
C ARG A 853 13.38 20.67 -10.59
N ASP A 854 14.46 20.06 -11.07
CA ASP A 854 15.59 20.76 -11.70
C ASP A 854 15.27 21.30 -13.11
N GLY A 855 14.06 21.02 -13.63
CA GLY A 855 13.57 21.45 -14.94
C GLY A 855 14.02 20.57 -16.11
N LEU A 856 14.86 19.55 -15.87
CA LEU A 856 15.23 18.55 -16.86
C LEU A 856 14.15 17.46 -16.97
N TYR A 857 14.27 16.61 -17.98
CA TYR A 857 13.29 15.56 -18.26
C TYR A 857 13.92 14.17 -18.18
N ILE A 858 13.13 13.18 -17.76
CA ILE A 858 13.49 11.77 -17.79
C ILE A 858 12.41 10.96 -18.51
N PRO A 859 12.74 9.80 -19.12
CA PRO A 859 11.73 8.85 -19.57
C PRO A 859 10.83 8.41 -18.40
N TYR A 860 9.53 8.32 -18.65
CA TYR A 860 8.55 7.93 -17.65
C TYR A 860 8.40 6.41 -17.61
N VAL A 861 8.47 5.83 -16.41
CA VAL A 861 8.16 4.42 -16.18
C VAL A 861 6.77 4.30 -15.57
N PRO A 862 5.73 3.99 -16.38
CA PRO A 862 4.36 3.97 -15.89
C PRO A 862 4.06 2.78 -14.97
N PRO A 863 3.10 2.89 -14.02
CA PRO A 863 2.72 1.81 -13.10
C PRO A 863 1.95 0.66 -13.78
N ARG A 864 1.43 0.89 -14.99
CA ARG A 864 0.61 -0.05 -15.74
C ARG A 864 0.75 0.14 -17.25
N VAL A 865 0.31 -0.85 -18.01
CA VAL A 865 0.20 -0.74 -19.47
C VAL A 865 -0.74 0.41 -19.86
N ASN A 866 -0.40 1.12 -20.93
CA ASN A 866 -1.18 2.21 -21.54
C ASN A 866 -1.37 3.49 -20.70
N ALA A 867 -0.78 3.59 -19.50
CA ALA A 867 -0.68 4.87 -18.79
C ALA A 867 0.34 5.77 -19.50
N LEU A 868 -0.09 6.98 -19.87
CA LEU A 868 0.73 7.89 -20.70
C LEU A 868 1.49 8.94 -19.89
N THR A 869 1.01 9.29 -18.70
CA THR A 869 1.55 10.37 -17.87
C THR A 869 1.22 10.11 -16.41
N HIS A 870 1.88 10.84 -15.51
CA HIS A 870 1.68 10.84 -14.06
C HIS A 870 0.67 11.89 -13.57
N LEU A 871 0.43 11.92 -12.25
CA LEU A 871 -0.35 12.91 -11.50
C LEU A 871 -1.80 13.05 -11.97
N LYS A 872 -2.40 11.94 -12.39
CA LYS A 872 -3.76 11.91 -12.94
C LYS A 872 -4.61 10.76 -12.40
N GLU A 873 -3.98 9.66 -12.03
CA GLU A 873 -4.67 8.39 -11.69
C GLU A 873 -4.74 8.14 -10.17
N GLY A 874 -4.29 9.09 -9.36
CA GLY A 874 -4.37 9.05 -7.90
C GLY A 874 -3.25 8.28 -7.22
N TRP A 875 -3.01 8.60 -5.95
CA TRP A 875 -1.83 8.14 -5.20
C TRP A 875 -1.73 6.61 -5.03
N ILE A 876 -2.83 5.85 -5.05
CA ILE A 876 -2.78 4.38 -4.93
C ILE A 876 -2.02 3.75 -6.12
N ARG A 877 -2.25 4.24 -7.34
CA ARG A 877 -1.62 3.69 -8.55
C ARG A 877 -0.23 4.27 -8.79
N GLU A 878 -0.06 5.55 -8.48
CA GLU A 878 1.15 6.30 -8.84
C GLU A 878 2.19 6.38 -7.72
N GLY A 879 1.76 6.29 -6.45
CA GLY A 879 2.62 6.44 -5.27
C GLY A 879 2.66 5.20 -4.38
N LEU A 880 1.54 4.50 -4.19
CA LEU A 880 1.47 3.28 -3.37
C LEU A 880 1.97 2.05 -4.12
N TYR A 881 1.46 1.83 -5.35
CA TYR A 881 1.87 0.73 -6.23
C TYR A 881 2.49 1.19 -7.55
N PRO A 882 3.56 2.03 -7.51
CA PRO A 882 4.27 2.45 -8.71
C PRO A 882 5.02 1.28 -9.36
N ALA A 883 5.61 1.52 -10.53
CA ALA A 883 6.48 0.55 -11.20
C ALA A 883 7.67 0.07 -10.35
N LEU A 884 8.03 0.77 -9.26
CA LEU A 884 9.11 0.38 -8.34
C LEU A 884 8.92 -1.02 -7.74
N HIS A 885 7.68 -1.52 -7.63
CA HIS A 885 7.42 -2.90 -7.22
C HIS A 885 8.04 -3.97 -8.13
N LEU A 886 8.42 -3.63 -9.36
CA LEU A 886 9.20 -4.50 -10.24
C LEU A 886 10.59 -4.84 -9.67
N VAL A 887 11.13 -4.02 -8.76
CA VAL A 887 12.37 -4.33 -8.04
C VAL A 887 12.11 -5.36 -6.94
N THR A 888 11.07 -5.16 -6.12
CA THR A 888 10.65 -6.14 -5.09
C THR A 888 10.28 -7.48 -5.72
N GLY A 889 9.61 -7.45 -6.88
CA GLY A 889 9.29 -8.64 -7.67
C GLY A 889 10.47 -9.26 -8.41
N GLU A 890 11.69 -8.74 -8.27
CA GLU A 890 12.93 -9.22 -8.92
C GLU A 890 12.86 -9.28 -10.47
N VAL A 891 12.07 -8.39 -11.07
CA VAL A 891 12.00 -8.22 -12.54
C VAL A 891 13.15 -7.34 -13.03
N TYR A 892 13.44 -6.26 -12.30
CA TYR A 892 14.60 -5.41 -12.52
C TYR A 892 15.56 -5.45 -11.32
N GLU A 893 16.85 -5.47 -11.62
CA GLU A 893 17.89 -5.27 -10.61
C GLU A 893 17.84 -3.83 -10.08
N PRO A 894 18.17 -3.58 -8.79
CA PRO A 894 18.11 -2.24 -8.20
C PRO A 894 18.97 -1.20 -8.93
N GLN A 895 20.06 -1.61 -9.61
CA GLN A 895 20.96 -0.73 -10.37
C GLN A 895 20.52 -0.48 -11.82
N HIS A 896 19.38 -1.01 -12.26
CA HIS A 896 18.90 -0.81 -13.62
C HIS A 896 18.48 0.64 -13.86
N GLN A 897 18.73 1.18 -15.06
CA GLN A 897 18.45 2.60 -15.38
C GLN A 897 16.98 2.99 -15.21
N PHE A 898 16.03 2.08 -15.48
CA PHE A 898 14.61 2.34 -15.22
C PHE A 898 14.33 2.60 -13.73
N VAL A 899 15.09 2.00 -12.82
CA VAL A 899 14.92 2.22 -11.37
C VAL A 899 15.37 3.63 -11.00
N ASP A 900 16.41 4.17 -11.63
CA ASP A 900 16.80 5.57 -11.45
C ASP A 900 15.64 6.52 -11.83
N TRP A 901 15.00 6.25 -12.97
CA TRP A 901 13.85 7.03 -13.43
C TRP A 901 12.63 6.89 -12.53
N MET A 902 12.32 5.69 -12.05
CA MET A 902 11.24 5.46 -11.07
C MET A 902 11.49 6.26 -9.79
N ILE A 903 12.71 6.23 -9.24
CA ILE A 903 13.05 6.93 -7.99
C ILE A 903 12.96 8.45 -8.19
N HIS A 904 13.56 8.99 -9.25
CA HIS A 904 13.51 10.42 -9.54
C HIS A 904 12.07 10.91 -9.72
N GLU A 905 11.24 10.16 -10.44
CA GLU A 905 9.83 10.51 -10.60
C GLU A 905 9.08 10.53 -9.26
N LEU A 906 9.28 9.50 -8.43
CA LEU A 906 8.62 9.41 -7.12
C LEU A 906 9.04 10.56 -6.18
N GLU A 907 10.34 10.84 -6.10
CA GLU A 907 10.90 11.83 -5.18
C GLU A 907 10.65 13.28 -5.62
N ASP A 908 10.84 13.60 -6.91
CA ASP A 908 10.70 14.97 -7.41
C ASP A 908 9.24 15.35 -7.63
N ASN A 909 8.41 14.41 -8.09
CA ASN A 909 7.03 14.70 -8.50
C ASN A 909 6.02 14.10 -7.54
N VAL A 910 5.91 12.77 -7.47
CA VAL A 910 4.78 12.10 -6.80
C VAL A 910 4.65 12.48 -5.32
N PHE A 911 5.69 12.27 -4.50
CA PHE A 911 5.58 12.46 -3.05
C PHE A 911 5.32 13.92 -2.64
N LEU A 912 5.80 14.88 -3.45
CA LEU A 912 5.67 16.31 -3.17
C LEU A 912 4.41 16.94 -3.79
N SER A 913 3.75 16.25 -4.73
CA SER A 913 2.56 16.71 -5.44
C SER A 913 1.32 16.75 -4.55
N ALA A 914 0.33 17.56 -4.93
CA ALA A 914 -0.97 17.57 -4.23
C ALA A 914 -1.90 16.46 -4.75
N GLU A 915 -1.64 15.99 -5.97
CA GLU A 915 -2.42 15.00 -6.69
C GLU A 915 -2.20 13.60 -6.12
N SER A 916 -0.93 13.28 -5.81
CA SER A 916 -0.50 11.93 -5.45
C SER A 916 0.41 11.87 -4.20
N GLY A 917 0.60 12.98 -3.49
CA GLY A 917 1.48 13.09 -2.32
C GLY A 917 1.00 14.10 -1.27
N TYR A 918 1.94 14.78 -0.59
CA TYR A 918 1.64 15.68 0.54
C TYR A 918 1.25 17.12 0.17
N GLY A 919 1.33 17.50 -1.11
CA GLY A 919 0.98 18.85 -1.57
C GLY A 919 1.73 19.95 -0.83
N LEU A 920 3.07 19.84 -0.76
CA LEU A 920 3.90 20.74 0.06
C LEU A 920 3.81 22.18 -0.41
N LYS A 921 3.72 23.13 0.53
CA LYS A 921 3.59 24.56 0.21
C LYS A 921 4.91 25.15 -0.26
N ASN A 922 6.02 24.71 0.33
CA ASN A 922 7.37 25.05 -0.10
C ASN A 922 8.20 23.77 -0.27
N PRO A 923 8.02 23.05 -1.40
CA PRO A 923 8.67 21.77 -1.61
C PRO A 923 10.21 21.83 -1.50
N GLU A 924 10.85 22.94 -1.90
CA GLU A 924 12.32 23.08 -1.85
C GLU A 924 12.86 23.16 -0.42
N ALA A 925 12.09 23.72 0.52
CA ALA A 925 12.46 23.78 1.93
C ALA A 925 12.04 22.54 2.72
N GLU A 926 10.98 21.86 2.29
CA GLU A 926 10.30 20.82 3.08
C GLU A 926 10.61 19.39 2.62
N PHE A 927 11.16 19.18 1.41
CA PHE A 927 11.33 17.84 0.83
C PHE A 927 12.08 16.89 1.75
N PHE A 928 13.14 17.34 2.44
CA PHE A 928 13.99 16.44 3.21
C PHE A 928 13.22 15.74 4.35
N ASP A 929 12.40 16.49 5.07
CA ASP A 929 11.65 16.01 6.23
C ASP A 929 10.27 15.43 5.88
N LEU A 930 9.67 15.84 4.75
CA LEU A 930 8.30 15.48 4.35
C LEU A 930 8.21 14.79 2.97
N GLY A 931 9.25 14.08 2.55
CA GLY A 931 9.19 13.23 1.35
C GLY A 931 9.90 11.89 1.55
N GLY A 932 9.99 11.08 0.49
CA GLY A 932 10.65 9.76 0.50
C GLY A 932 9.74 8.62 0.92
N PHE A 933 8.43 8.89 0.95
CA PHE A 933 7.40 7.95 1.35
C PHE A 933 6.07 8.41 0.74
N THR A 934 5.17 7.45 0.54
CA THR A 934 3.80 7.67 0.06
C THR A 934 2.85 7.97 1.22
N LEU A 935 1.58 8.28 0.93
CA LEU A 935 0.56 8.57 1.97
C LEU A 935 0.23 7.37 2.85
N GLN A 936 0.46 6.14 2.38
CA GLN A 936 0.48 4.93 3.20
C GLN A 936 1.92 4.37 3.23
N PRO A 937 2.76 4.86 4.16
CA PRO A 937 4.22 4.84 4.00
C PRO A 937 4.87 3.45 3.90
N ASN A 938 4.21 2.42 4.44
CA ASN A 938 4.85 1.12 4.67
C ASN A 938 4.61 0.10 3.54
N LEU A 939 3.79 0.39 2.53
CA LEU A 939 3.54 -0.56 1.44
C LEU A 939 4.50 -0.40 0.25
N LEU A 940 5.29 0.67 0.20
CA LEU A 940 6.33 0.89 -0.82
C LEU A 940 7.74 0.68 -0.25
N ASP A 941 8.49 -0.29 -0.80
CA ASP A 941 9.84 -0.67 -0.37
C ASP A 941 10.97 0.31 -0.79
N LEU A 942 10.69 1.61 -0.97
CA LEU A 942 11.68 2.58 -1.47
C LEU A 942 12.96 2.61 -0.61
N ALA A 943 12.81 2.57 0.72
CA ALA A 943 13.96 2.51 1.62
C ALA A 943 14.85 1.29 1.31
N ILE A 944 14.26 0.11 1.16
CA ILE A 944 15.02 -1.11 0.85
C ILE A 944 15.64 -1.06 -0.55
N VAL A 945 15.01 -0.40 -1.52
CA VAL A 945 15.63 -0.15 -2.83
C VAL A 945 16.89 0.71 -2.68
N TYR A 946 16.84 1.80 -1.92
CA TYR A 946 18.03 2.61 -1.61
C TYR A 946 19.13 1.81 -0.90
N LEU A 947 18.75 0.96 0.06
CA LEU A 947 19.70 0.07 0.76
C LEU A 947 20.37 -0.91 -0.21
N ALA A 948 19.60 -1.53 -1.10
CA ALA A 948 20.08 -2.47 -2.10
C ALA A 948 20.99 -1.79 -3.15
N ARG A 949 20.80 -0.49 -3.38
CA ARG A 949 21.60 0.37 -4.26
C ARG A 949 22.86 0.93 -3.61
N ASP A 950 23.04 0.73 -2.31
CA ASP A 950 24.10 1.32 -1.50
C ASP A 950 24.05 2.86 -1.39
N GLU A 951 22.85 3.42 -1.50
CA GLU A 951 22.55 4.85 -1.37
C GLU A 951 22.14 5.17 0.08
N ILE A 952 23.10 5.00 1.00
CA ILE A 952 22.82 4.96 2.45
C ILE A 952 22.18 6.23 3.02
N PRO A 953 22.60 7.46 2.68
CA PRO A 953 21.91 8.66 3.18
C PRO A 953 20.43 8.70 2.77
N ASN A 954 20.12 8.26 1.55
CA ASN A 954 18.75 8.19 1.03
C ASN A 954 17.93 7.11 1.75
N PHE A 955 18.52 5.93 1.99
CA PHE A 955 17.93 4.89 2.83
C PHE A 955 17.58 5.43 4.22
N ILE A 956 18.55 6.05 4.91
CA ILE A 956 18.36 6.58 6.27
C ILE A 956 17.23 7.61 6.29
N ARG A 957 17.21 8.55 5.34
CA ARG A 957 16.13 9.55 5.26
C ARG A 957 14.77 8.87 5.05
N ALA A 958 14.63 8.00 4.05
CA ALA A 958 13.36 7.33 3.79
C ALA A 958 12.89 6.48 4.98
N PHE A 959 13.81 5.73 5.60
CA PHE A 959 13.55 4.89 6.77
C PHE A 959 13.02 5.68 7.97
N TYR A 960 13.71 6.74 8.39
CA TYR A 960 13.27 7.54 9.55
C TYR A 960 12.01 8.34 9.25
N ASN A 961 11.87 8.89 8.04
CA ASN A 961 10.69 9.65 7.65
C ASN A 961 9.44 8.77 7.69
N THR A 962 9.49 7.58 7.08
CA THR A 962 8.40 6.59 7.14
C THR A 962 8.08 6.20 8.59
N ALA A 963 9.11 5.92 9.41
CA ALA A 963 8.91 5.55 10.81
C ALA A 963 8.16 6.63 11.59
N TRP A 964 8.66 7.87 11.57
CA TRP A 964 8.12 8.93 12.42
C TRP A 964 6.76 9.41 11.95
N VAL A 965 6.49 9.44 10.65
CA VAL A 965 5.20 9.94 10.16
C VAL A 965 4.05 9.02 10.59
N SER A 966 4.29 7.70 10.63
CA SER A 966 3.32 6.69 11.05
C SER A 966 3.27 6.46 12.58
N LEU A 967 4.40 6.57 13.29
CA LEU A 967 4.50 6.20 14.72
C LEU A 967 3.75 7.15 15.66
N TYR A 968 2.90 6.57 16.53
CA TYR A 968 2.32 7.19 17.71
C TYR A 968 3.09 6.74 18.97
N PRO A 969 3.94 7.59 19.56
CA PRO A 969 4.85 7.16 20.63
C PRO A 969 4.17 6.73 21.93
N ASP A 970 2.99 7.23 22.24
CA ASP A 970 2.29 6.91 23.49
C ASP A 970 1.62 5.53 23.46
N THR A 971 1.44 4.94 22.28
CA THR A 971 0.90 3.59 22.05
C THR A 971 1.88 2.66 21.33
N MET A 972 3.04 3.18 20.89
CA MET A 972 4.04 2.49 20.09
C MET A 972 3.48 1.74 18.88
N CYS A 973 2.46 2.31 18.23
CA CYS A 973 1.83 1.73 17.05
C CYS A 973 1.88 2.67 15.84
N PHE A 974 1.65 2.11 14.65
CA PHE A 974 1.55 2.89 13.42
C PHE A 974 0.09 3.23 13.10
N ALA A 975 -0.12 4.41 12.53
CA ALA A 975 -1.30 4.65 11.71
C ALA A 975 -1.17 3.95 10.35
N GLU A 976 -2.31 3.56 9.79
CA GLU A 976 -2.40 2.98 8.45
C GLU A 976 -1.96 3.98 7.38
N TRP A 977 -2.70 5.07 7.23
CA TRP A 977 -2.41 6.10 6.23
C TRP A 977 -2.26 7.46 6.89
N VAL A 978 -1.41 8.32 6.32
CA VAL A 978 -1.04 9.62 6.88
C VAL A 978 -1.32 10.70 5.85
N PRO A 979 -2.58 11.14 5.70
CA PRO A 979 -2.94 12.15 4.70
C PRO A 979 -2.30 13.52 4.97
N ARG A 980 -1.88 13.78 6.20
CA ARG A 980 -1.23 15.02 6.63
C ARG A 980 -0.18 14.73 7.69
N ALA A 981 0.98 15.39 7.61
CA ALA A 981 2.04 15.26 8.60
C ALA A 981 1.50 15.52 10.02
N GLY A 982 1.76 14.59 10.95
CA GLY A 982 1.29 14.66 12.34
C GLY A 982 -0.14 14.14 12.57
N HIS A 983 -0.85 13.73 11.51
CA HIS A 983 -2.21 13.23 11.60
C HIS A 983 -2.40 11.99 10.72
N GLY A 984 -2.21 10.82 11.33
CA GLY A 984 -2.61 9.54 10.74
C GLY A 984 -4.11 9.34 10.80
N ASP A 985 -4.62 8.49 9.93
CA ASP A 985 -6.02 8.07 9.82
C ASP A 985 -6.06 6.55 9.56
N GLY A 986 -7.25 5.96 9.46
CA GLY A 986 -7.43 4.51 9.47
C GLY A 986 -7.38 3.89 10.87
N PRO A 987 -7.66 2.58 10.99
CA PRO A 987 -7.63 1.90 12.27
C PRO A 987 -6.20 1.77 12.81
N LEU A 988 -6.05 1.77 14.14
CA LEU A 988 -4.78 1.47 14.79
C LEU A 988 -4.52 -0.03 14.90
N TYR A 989 -3.24 -0.35 15.13
CA TYR A 989 -2.67 -1.68 15.00
C TYR A 989 -2.89 -2.23 13.60
N LYS A 990 -2.57 -1.41 12.59
CA LYS A 990 -2.34 -1.86 11.22
C LYS A 990 -1.07 -2.71 11.21
N THR A 991 -1.16 -3.92 11.75
CA THR A 991 -0.03 -4.82 12.00
C THR A 991 0.78 -5.19 10.75
N PRO A 992 0.22 -5.25 9.52
CA PRO A 992 1.01 -5.47 8.31
C PRO A 992 2.01 -4.35 8.06
N ASP A 993 1.58 -3.09 8.20
CA ASP A 993 2.41 -1.90 8.00
C ASP A 993 3.53 -1.84 9.05
N GLU A 994 3.22 -2.09 10.32
CA GLU A 994 4.23 -2.21 11.38
C GLU A 994 5.20 -3.36 11.11
N CYS A 995 4.70 -4.54 10.72
CA CYS A 995 5.51 -5.71 10.41
C CYS A 995 6.42 -5.48 9.21
N LYS A 996 5.97 -4.70 8.23
CA LYS A 996 6.78 -4.33 7.07
C LYS A 996 7.93 -3.41 7.47
N PHE A 997 7.67 -2.45 8.34
CA PHE A 997 8.74 -1.63 8.92
C PHE A 997 9.70 -2.44 9.80
N VAL A 998 9.20 -3.38 10.62
CA VAL A 998 10.06 -4.30 11.40
C VAL A 998 10.94 -5.17 10.51
N GLN A 999 10.45 -5.61 9.34
CA GLN A 999 11.30 -6.27 8.35
C GLN A 999 12.43 -5.34 7.91
N TRP A 1000 12.17 -4.06 7.67
CA TRP A 1000 13.20 -3.09 7.31
C TRP A 1000 14.20 -2.83 8.44
N MET A 1001 13.74 -2.75 9.68
CA MET A 1001 14.59 -2.63 10.88
C MET A 1001 15.56 -3.80 11.00
N ARG A 1002 15.13 -5.01 10.65
CA ARG A 1002 15.99 -6.18 10.59
C ARG A 1002 16.91 -6.10 9.36
N GLN A 1003 16.36 -5.73 8.19
CA GLN A 1003 17.06 -5.70 6.91
C GLN A 1003 18.24 -4.72 6.87
N MET A 1004 18.17 -3.61 7.61
CA MET A 1004 19.31 -2.69 7.72
C MET A 1004 20.54 -3.31 8.42
N LEU A 1005 20.32 -4.31 9.29
CA LEU A 1005 21.36 -5.01 10.05
C LEU A 1005 21.73 -6.37 9.43
N VAL A 1006 20.77 -7.04 8.80
CA VAL A 1006 20.95 -8.36 8.19
C VAL A 1006 20.20 -8.35 6.87
N PHE A 1007 20.89 -8.47 5.75
CA PHE A 1007 20.31 -8.38 4.42
C PHE A 1007 20.72 -9.59 3.57
N GLU A 1008 19.76 -10.46 3.24
CA GLU A 1008 19.97 -11.52 2.25
C GLU A 1008 19.76 -10.99 0.85
N ARG A 1009 20.79 -11.12 0.02
CA ARG A 1009 20.75 -10.78 -1.41
C ARG A 1009 21.01 -12.04 -2.22
N GLY A 1010 19.94 -12.75 -2.57
CA GLY A 1010 20.05 -14.08 -3.16
C GLY A 1010 20.82 -15.01 -2.23
N ASP A 1011 21.94 -15.56 -2.70
CA ASP A 1011 22.81 -16.43 -1.89
C ASP A 1011 23.87 -15.66 -1.06
N ASP A 1012 23.89 -14.32 -1.07
CA ASP A 1012 24.80 -13.51 -0.24
C ASP A 1012 24.15 -13.04 1.06
N LEU A 1013 24.98 -12.88 2.10
CA LEU A 1013 24.61 -12.30 3.38
C LEU A 1013 25.41 -11.02 3.63
N GLU A 1014 24.72 -9.88 3.69
CA GLU A 1014 25.32 -8.56 3.95
C GLU A 1014 24.82 -8.02 5.30
N LEU A 1015 25.75 -7.57 6.15
CA LEU A 1015 25.47 -7.20 7.54
C LEU A 1015 25.75 -5.72 7.78
N ALA A 1016 24.90 -5.09 8.60
CA ALA A 1016 25.01 -3.70 9.07
C ALA A 1016 25.09 -2.64 7.94
N LEU A 1017 24.47 -2.91 6.79
CA LEU A 1017 24.51 -2.05 5.62
C LEU A 1017 23.95 -0.64 5.89
N GLY A 1018 22.86 -0.57 6.66
CA GLY A 1018 22.07 0.65 6.88
C GLY A 1018 22.26 1.27 8.26
N VAL A 1019 23.36 1.00 8.97
CA VAL A 1019 23.58 1.56 10.31
C VAL A 1019 23.81 3.09 10.25
N PRO A 1020 23.00 3.92 10.95
CA PRO A 1020 23.20 5.37 11.03
C PRO A 1020 24.53 5.74 11.70
N LEU A 1021 25.15 6.83 11.28
CA LEU A 1021 26.37 7.39 11.87
C LEU A 1021 26.18 7.76 13.35
N ALA A 1022 24.99 8.21 13.72
CA ALA A 1022 24.65 8.56 15.10
C ALA A 1022 24.78 7.35 16.06
N TRP A 1023 24.54 6.13 15.56
CA TRP A 1023 24.68 4.90 16.34
C TRP A 1023 26.13 4.46 16.52
N MET A 1024 27.05 5.09 15.80
CA MET A 1024 28.48 4.78 15.84
C MET A 1024 29.25 5.77 16.72
N ARG A 1025 28.59 6.63 17.51
CA ARG A 1025 29.28 7.46 18.52
C ARG A 1025 30.04 6.58 19.52
N ASP A 1026 31.10 7.12 20.11
CA ASP A 1026 31.95 6.38 21.04
C ASP A 1026 31.13 5.75 22.19
N GLY A 1027 31.38 4.48 22.49
CA GLY A 1027 30.68 3.72 23.53
C GLY A 1027 29.30 3.19 23.14
N GLN A 1028 28.76 3.55 21.97
CA GLN A 1028 27.47 3.01 21.50
C GLN A 1028 27.58 1.55 21.09
N ARG A 1029 26.47 0.82 21.25
CA ARG A 1029 26.36 -0.61 20.97
C ARG A 1029 25.12 -0.89 20.14
N ILE A 1030 25.26 -1.80 19.18
CA ILE A 1030 24.18 -2.38 18.37
C ILE A 1030 24.22 -3.89 18.59
N ARG A 1031 23.06 -4.50 18.83
CA ARG A 1031 22.94 -5.94 19.05
C ARG A 1031 21.65 -6.47 18.44
N ILE A 1032 21.78 -7.54 17.67
CA ILE A 1032 20.67 -8.35 17.21
C ILE A 1032 21.03 -9.82 17.48
N GLU A 1033 20.17 -10.56 18.16
CA GLU A 1033 20.41 -11.98 18.46
C GLU A 1033 19.27 -12.83 17.96
N ARG A 1034 19.59 -14.08 17.64
CA ARG A 1034 18.62 -15.08 17.17
C ARG A 1034 17.82 -14.63 15.96
N ALA A 1035 18.37 -13.76 15.12
CA ALA A 1035 17.76 -13.39 13.86
C ALA A 1035 17.73 -14.62 12.93
N ALA A 1036 16.55 -14.99 12.45
CA ALA A 1036 16.46 -16.01 11.41
C ALA A 1036 17.00 -15.45 10.09
N THR A 1037 17.72 -16.26 9.34
CA THR A 1037 18.20 -15.98 7.98
C THR A 1037 17.94 -17.19 7.08
N PHE A 1038 17.97 -17.02 5.76
CA PHE A 1038 17.93 -18.17 4.84
C PHE A 1038 19.12 -19.14 4.99
N PHE A 1039 20.16 -18.72 5.73
CA PHE A 1039 21.38 -19.48 5.97
C PHE A 1039 21.45 -20.06 7.40
N GLY A 1040 20.44 -19.83 8.23
CA GLY A 1040 20.40 -20.25 9.63
C GLY A 1040 20.31 -19.07 10.60
N ARG A 1041 20.59 -19.31 11.89
CA ARG A 1041 20.37 -18.31 12.95
C ARG A 1041 21.62 -17.45 13.17
N LEU A 1042 21.43 -16.13 13.20
CA LEU A 1042 22.49 -15.12 13.31
C LEU A 1042 22.43 -14.33 14.62
N ASP A 1043 23.58 -14.14 15.25
CA ASP A 1043 23.82 -13.10 16.25
C ASP A 1043 24.86 -12.10 15.71
N LEU A 1044 24.60 -10.80 15.90
CA LEU A 1044 25.51 -9.71 15.53
C LEU A 1044 25.56 -8.71 16.69
N GLU A 1045 26.78 -8.36 17.10
CA GLU A 1045 27.06 -7.26 18.00
C GLU A 1045 28.10 -6.33 17.40
N ILE A 1046 27.89 -5.03 17.50
CA ILE A 1046 28.83 -3.98 17.11
C ILE A 1046 29.00 -3.03 18.28
N VAL A 1047 30.25 -2.70 18.62
CA VAL A 1047 30.60 -1.72 19.65
C VAL A 1047 31.55 -0.69 19.04
N SER A 1048 31.17 0.59 19.13
CA SER A 1048 31.98 1.69 18.63
C SER A 1048 32.98 2.16 19.68
N HIS A 1049 34.26 2.24 19.27
CA HIS A 1049 35.36 2.83 20.04
C HIS A 1049 35.94 4.02 19.25
N ALA A 1050 35.04 4.87 18.71
CA ALA A 1050 35.37 5.97 17.82
C ALA A 1050 36.44 6.94 18.37
N ALA A 1051 36.55 7.11 19.70
CA ALA A 1051 37.62 7.90 20.31
C ALA A 1051 39.03 7.36 20.00
N SER A 1052 39.12 6.07 19.69
CA SER A 1052 40.35 5.38 19.27
C SER A 1052 40.39 5.05 17.76
N ASN A 1053 39.50 5.63 16.95
CA ASN A 1053 39.30 5.33 15.52
C ASN A 1053 39.11 3.83 15.24
N LYS A 1054 38.44 3.13 16.16
CA LYS A 1054 38.26 1.68 16.10
C LYS A 1054 36.79 1.32 16.27
N VAL A 1055 36.35 0.28 15.57
CA VAL A 1055 35.04 -0.37 15.79
C VAL A 1055 35.26 -1.87 15.91
N THR A 1056 34.60 -2.51 16.88
CA THR A 1056 34.66 -3.96 17.05
C THR A 1056 33.30 -4.59 16.77
N ALA A 1057 33.29 -5.79 16.20
CA ALA A 1057 32.07 -6.55 16.00
C ALA A 1057 32.26 -8.04 16.28
N THR A 1058 31.19 -8.70 16.72
CA THR A 1058 31.10 -10.15 16.83
C THR A 1058 29.93 -10.64 15.99
N VAL A 1059 30.17 -11.60 15.10
CA VAL A 1059 29.14 -12.25 14.29
C VAL A 1059 29.16 -13.74 14.62
N LYS A 1060 27.99 -14.34 14.86
CA LYS A 1060 27.83 -15.79 15.00
C LYS A 1060 26.74 -16.27 14.07
N LEU A 1061 27.00 -17.32 13.30
CA LEU A 1061 26.04 -17.91 12.37
C LEU A 1061 25.96 -19.43 12.59
N ALA A 1062 24.85 -19.86 13.18
CA ALA A 1062 24.47 -21.26 13.28
C ALA A 1062 23.86 -21.69 11.94
N LYS A 1063 24.70 -22.20 11.04
CA LYS A 1063 24.35 -22.41 9.65
C LYS A 1063 23.45 -23.61 9.42
N THR A 1064 22.46 -23.43 8.56
CA THR A 1064 21.69 -24.50 7.89
C THR A 1064 22.08 -24.63 6.42
N LYS A 1065 22.63 -23.57 5.81
CA LYS A 1065 23.18 -23.51 4.45
C LYS A 1065 24.36 -22.55 4.44
N ASP A 1066 25.39 -22.83 3.65
CA ASP A 1066 26.51 -21.89 3.49
C ASP A 1066 26.13 -20.73 2.56
N PRO A 1067 26.27 -19.46 2.99
CA PRO A 1067 26.12 -18.32 2.09
C PRO A 1067 27.27 -18.25 1.09
N ARG A 1068 26.97 -17.76 -0.11
CA ARG A 1068 27.95 -17.54 -1.17
C ARG A 1068 28.96 -16.48 -0.77
N THR A 1069 28.56 -15.38 -0.14
CA THR A 1069 29.49 -14.41 0.47
C THR A 1069 28.91 -13.88 1.77
N ILE A 1070 29.78 -13.47 2.70
CA ILE A 1070 29.40 -12.80 3.93
C ILE A 1070 30.19 -11.50 4.01
N ARG A 1071 29.49 -10.36 4.06
CA ARG A 1071 30.12 -9.03 4.16
C ARG A 1071 29.57 -8.28 5.35
N LEU A 1072 30.44 -7.61 6.09
CA LEU A 1072 30.06 -6.73 7.21
C LEU A 1072 30.45 -5.29 6.89
N ARG A 1073 29.50 -4.37 7.00
CA ARG A 1073 29.79 -2.93 6.97
C ARG A 1073 30.05 -2.41 8.37
N LEU A 1074 31.13 -1.64 8.53
CA LEU A 1074 31.39 -0.87 9.75
C LEU A 1074 31.73 0.57 9.35
N ARG A 1075 31.14 1.55 10.04
CA ARG A 1075 31.26 2.98 9.73
C ARG A 1075 31.85 3.74 10.92
N HIS A 1076 32.54 4.85 10.66
CA HIS A 1076 32.97 5.80 11.69
C HIS A 1076 31.98 6.97 11.78
N PRO A 1077 31.59 7.47 12.97
CA PRO A 1077 30.57 8.51 13.13
C PRO A 1077 30.90 9.81 12.38
N ASP A 1078 32.19 10.18 12.30
CA ASP A 1078 32.66 11.35 11.53
C ASP A 1078 32.85 11.08 10.02
N GLY A 1079 32.40 9.93 9.50
CA GLY A 1079 32.53 9.57 8.08
C GLY A 1079 33.96 9.23 7.62
N LYS A 1080 34.88 8.92 8.55
CA LYS A 1080 36.26 8.50 8.21
C LYS A 1080 36.25 7.20 7.39
N PRO A 1081 37.16 7.04 6.42
CA PRO A 1081 37.20 5.85 5.58
C PRO A 1081 37.73 4.64 6.34
N LEU A 1082 37.22 3.44 6.02
CA LEU A 1082 37.76 2.18 6.54
C LEU A 1082 39.16 1.95 5.93
N LYS A 1083 40.20 1.87 6.77
CA LYS A 1083 41.59 1.68 6.32
C LYS A 1083 42.00 0.20 6.28
N SER A 1084 41.63 -0.54 7.31
CA SER A 1084 42.01 -1.96 7.47
C SER A 1084 41.10 -2.65 8.47
N ALA A 1085 41.02 -3.97 8.40
CA ALA A 1085 40.32 -4.79 9.39
C ALA A 1085 41.08 -6.08 9.72
N LEU A 1086 40.91 -6.54 10.95
CA LEU A 1086 41.29 -7.88 11.40
C LEU A 1086 40.03 -8.71 11.62
N VAL A 1087 40.01 -9.95 11.12
CA VAL A 1087 38.97 -10.94 11.39
C VAL A 1087 39.62 -12.17 12.01
N ASN A 1088 39.22 -12.50 13.25
CA ASN A 1088 39.82 -13.55 14.07
C ASN A 1088 41.36 -13.40 14.19
N GLY A 1089 41.82 -12.16 14.37
CA GLY A 1089 43.24 -11.80 14.51
C GLY A 1089 44.06 -11.81 13.22
N ARG A 1090 43.44 -12.00 12.04
CA ARG A 1090 44.10 -12.00 10.73
C ARG A 1090 43.60 -10.86 9.87
N THR A 1091 44.48 -10.25 9.08
CA THR A 1091 44.11 -9.22 8.09
C THR A 1091 43.01 -9.73 7.16
N ALA A 1092 41.96 -8.93 7.00
CA ALA A 1092 40.83 -9.22 6.11
C ALA A 1092 40.82 -8.31 4.88
N GLU A 1093 40.18 -8.77 3.81
CA GLU A 1093 39.91 -7.96 2.63
C GLU A 1093 38.84 -6.91 2.95
N VAL A 1094 39.08 -5.67 2.52
CA VAL A 1094 38.19 -4.54 2.74
C VAL A 1094 37.90 -3.83 1.43
N ASP A 1095 36.67 -3.31 1.30
CA ASP A 1095 36.29 -2.32 0.30
C ASP A 1095 36.18 -0.96 1.02
N PRO A 1096 37.19 -0.08 0.93
CA PRO A 1096 37.17 1.22 1.61
C PRO A 1096 36.06 2.15 1.12
N LYS A 1097 35.66 2.02 -0.16
CA LYS A 1097 34.65 2.90 -0.77
C LYS A 1097 33.27 2.58 -0.20
N ARG A 1098 32.96 1.29 -0.04
CA ARG A 1098 31.69 0.81 0.51
C ARG A 1098 31.76 0.53 2.02
N GLN A 1099 32.94 0.66 2.63
CA GLN A 1099 33.23 0.35 4.03
C GLN A 1099 32.85 -1.10 4.41
N LEU A 1100 33.10 -2.04 3.50
CA LEU A 1100 32.77 -3.47 3.68
C LEU A 1100 34.01 -4.28 4.05
N ILE A 1101 33.82 -5.31 4.85
CA ILE A 1101 34.82 -6.29 5.28
C ILE A 1101 34.31 -7.67 4.86
N GLU A 1102 35.12 -8.45 4.15
CA GLU A 1102 34.76 -9.84 3.80
C GLU A 1102 35.04 -10.79 4.97
N LEU A 1103 34.03 -11.57 5.36
CA LEU A 1103 34.14 -12.55 6.43
C LEU A 1103 34.46 -13.96 5.87
N PRO A 1104 35.49 -14.66 6.40
CA PRO A 1104 35.85 -15.99 5.91
C PRO A 1104 34.71 -17.00 6.07
N LYS A 1105 34.23 -17.55 4.94
CA LYS A 1105 33.03 -18.41 4.89
C LYS A 1105 33.12 -19.64 5.78
N ARG A 1106 34.30 -20.25 5.98
CA ARG A 1106 34.43 -21.52 6.74
C ARG A 1106 34.22 -21.38 8.26
N ALA A 1107 34.22 -20.16 8.79
CA ALA A 1107 33.98 -19.96 10.21
C ALA A 1107 32.47 -19.89 10.53
N HIS A 1108 32.15 -20.01 11.81
CA HIS A 1108 30.80 -19.84 12.36
C HIS A 1108 30.76 -18.70 13.40
N GLU A 1109 31.91 -18.20 13.83
CA GLU A 1109 32.09 -17.05 14.69
C GLU A 1109 33.20 -16.17 14.10
N TRP A 1110 32.95 -14.87 14.04
CA TRP A 1110 33.90 -13.86 13.57
C TRP A 1110 34.00 -12.76 14.61
N ARG A 1111 35.22 -12.49 15.07
CA ARG A 1111 35.58 -11.31 15.86
C ARG A 1111 36.30 -10.34 14.93
N VAL A 1112 35.73 -9.16 14.76
CA VAL A 1112 36.17 -8.16 13.80
C VAL A 1112 36.68 -6.93 14.53
N GLU A 1113 37.83 -6.42 14.10
CA GLU A 1113 38.39 -5.14 14.54
C GLU A 1113 38.65 -4.28 13.31
N ALA A 1114 37.94 -3.17 13.16
CA ALA A 1114 38.06 -2.24 12.05
C ALA A 1114 38.74 -0.93 12.49
N PHE A 1115 39.63 -0.41 11.65
CA PHE A 1115 40.42 0.79 11.91
C PHE A 1115 40.18 1.85 10.83
N PHE A 1116 40.01 3.11 11.26
CA PHE A 1116 39.58 4.24 10.41
C PHE A 1116 40.58 5.40 10.34
#